data_AF-A0A6P8J3W7-F1
#
_entry.id   AF-A0A6P8J3W7-F1
#
_cell.length_a   1.000
_cell.length_b   1.000
_cell.length_c   1.000
_cell.angle_alpha   90.00
_cell.angle_beta   90.00
_cell.angle_gamma   90.00
#
_symmetry.space_group_name_H-M   'P 1'
#
loop_
_entity.id
_entity.type
_entity.pdbx_description
1 polymer ?
#
loop_
_entity_poly.entity_id
_entity_poly.type
_entity_poly.pdbx_seq_one_letter_code
_entity_poly.pdbx_strand_id
1 'polypeptide(L)'
;MLPLRELAVTLFVWILFVNVVTSAPGGNHTCEEVLRNLKKNPPPHTIIRLQEPLRKTWSVKYKCVKEAKMVHGSDTAVRRCENGTMIGDEPQCKLISCGKPVPIPHANFNGPSFTYNSIVRYRCQEGYRMKGRNFRRCKINGKWTKKPKCMIQRCTSAKNLRIRNGTITTTDPNYRHGATLVFQCNDDYELSGQDTITCIGSKWSSYSLPYCKPIRCPYPGIPVNGRRIGSRFTVGATVRFHCQSGFKLLGSSTRVCLKNRMWSGNLAVCDDGHSHCPKLGTPISGTKKGNRYDIGSFVKFSCKEGYVLVGSSVRQCQKDGTWNGTEAKCMNDFEYMVRDSNSTAKILRQNIDKMLEYTCSGVNSTCNLTAVDMRARAINPNHAGGLDLIFVFDASSSIRKPDFQLGLRFAQELVKLLGSTWKPGGTHVAALTYGTNARIEFNLGDASVNSAKKAMERIGEIKRAGGGTASRPALDLVRNAIVPFTRKGSQKVLFFITDGHSNIGGSPRKAAKFLRDEKEFEIYAIGVGKKVMRRELMEIASEPEDEHVISVRKYKELLHAVKQVVDIKIDYSPCGFSPVNLRARIVGGNKAGRGNWPWQVGIHKLDNTNKLVLRCGGALIKPGWVLTAAHCFISLDPVTFKRYKDVVPAQIYTVRAGDHHLTFKEPTQQDVTAKDIFIHQNYRDVPFIENDIALIQLREDIKLGPSVRTVCLPRKNESLLEPGHFGIVAGWGATQVLELRENPKKKKASSKVLRHSAFTIQTNELCDNKTKFYFNSEVTFCAGDGKGGNDTCKGDSGGSFVREALRDGVYRWVATGVVSWGEGCGLVGKYGYYTRVERFVDWIEKTIKDNE
;
A
#
# COMPACT_ATOMS: atom_id res chain seq x y z
N MET A 1 -8.55 17.89 31.17
CA MET A 1 -9.45 18.09 32.31
C MET A 1 -8.63 18.64 33.46
N LEU A 2 -8.58 19.97 33.57
CA LEU A 2 -8.04 20.68 34.74
C LEU A 2 -9.12 20.68 35.83
N PRO A 3 -8.75 20.60 37.12
CA PRO A 3 -9.73 20.38 38.17
C PRO A 3 -10.48 21.68 38.50
N LEU A 4 -11.80 21.63 38.33
CA LEU A 4 -12.79 22.63 38.77
C LEU A 4 -12.84 22.86 40.30
N ARG A 5 -11.95 22.21 41.07
CA ARG A 5 -11.94 22.29 42.55
C ARG A 5 -11.23 23.53 43.11
N GLU A 6 -10.32 24.18 42.38
CA GLU A 6 -9.69 25.42 42.88
C GLU A 6 -10.55 26.68 42.65
N LEU A 7 -11.42 26.68 41.63
CA LEU A 7 -12.39 27.75 41.40
C LEU A 7 -13.51 27.75 42.45
N ALA A 8 -13.93 26.59 42.94
CA ALA A 8 -14.97 26.50 43.97
C ALA A 8 -14.49 27.00 45.34
N VAL A 9 -13.24 26.71 45.73
CA VAL A 9 -12.68 27.16 47.02
C VAL A 9 -12.36 28.66 47.00
N THR A 10 -11.91 29.19 45.86
CA THR A 10 -11.68 30.64 45.72
C THR A 10 -12.97 31.43 45.66
N LEU A 11 -14.04 30.92 45.02
CA LEU A 11 -15.37 31.56 45.06
C LEU A 11 -16.01 31.48 46.46
N PHE A 12 -15.89 30.36 47.18
CA PHE A 12 -16.46 30.22 48.53
C PHE A 12 -15.75 31.10 49.55
N VAL A 13 -14.42 31.25 49.46
CA VAL A 13 -13.66 32.16 50.34
C VAL A 13 -13.95 33.62 49.98
N TRP A 14 -14.20 33.96 48.71
CA TRP A 14 -14.63 35.31 48.32
C TRP A 14 -16.03 35.65 48.83
N ILE A 15 -16.99 34.72 48.72
CA ILE A 15 -18.38 34.92 49.17
C ILE A 15 -18.46 35.00 50.71
N LEU A 16 -17.57 34.32 51.44
CA LEU A 16 -17.44 34.47 52.90
C LEU A 16 -16.68 35.75 53.32
N PHE A 17 -15.70 36.24 52.55
CA PHE A 17 -14.99 37.48 52.88
C PHE A 17 -15.84 38.74 52.62
N VAL A 18 -16.61 38.79 51.52
CA VAL A 18 -17.46 39.95 51.20
C VAL A 18 -18.60 40.10 52.23
N ASN A 19 -19.08 39.01 52.81
CA ASN A 19 -20.18 39.05 53.80
C ASN A 19 -19.74 39.37 55.24
N VAL A 20 -18.44 39.38 55.56
CA VAL A 20 -17.99 39.64 56.95
C VAL A 20 -17.48 41.07 57.15
N VAL A 21 -17.25 41.85 56.08
CA VAL A 21 -16.56 43.15 56.22
C VAL A 21 -17.33 44.36 55.65
N THR A 22 -18.44 44.20 54.92
CA THR A 22 -19.15 45.39 54.39
C THR A 22 -20.66 45.48 54.59
N SER A 23 -21.37 44.46 55.11
CA SER A 23 -22.77 44.64 55.57
C SER A 23 -23.35 43.32 56.10
N ALA A 24 -23.60 43.24 57.41
CA ALA A 24 -24.64 42.35 57.93
C ALA A 24 -25.93 43.18 58.02
N PRO A 25 -27.02 42.81 57.32
CA PRO A 25 -28.27 43.54 57.43
C PRO A 25 -28.89 43.26 58.81
N GLY A 26 -28.78 44.22 59.73
CA GLY A 26 -29.49 44.18 61.01
C GLY A 26 -28.70 44.51 62.28
N GLY A 27 -27.42 44.90 62.21
CA GLY A 27 -26.63 45.33 63.37
C GLY A 27 -26.13 46.76 63.23
N ASN A 28 -26.46 47.65 64.17
CA ASN A 28 -25.96 49.03 64.24
C ASN A 28 -24.50 49.03 64.73
N HIS A 29 -23.60 48.48 63.90
CA HIS A 29 -22.18 48.33 64.27
C HIS A 29 -21.51 49.70 64.32
N THR A 30 -20.82 49.99 65.42
CA THR A 30 -20.02 51.20 65.50
C THR A 30 -18.78 51.06 64.61
N CYS A 31 -18.24 52.17 64.11
CA CYS A 31 -16.99 52.13 63.35
C CYS A 31 -15.85 51.47 64.15
N GLU A 32 -15.87 51.52 65.47
CA GLU A 32 -14.87 50.86 66.31
C GLU A 32 -14.90 49.32 66.19
N GLU A 33 -16.09 48.72 66.08
CA GLU A 33 -16.27 47.27 65.92
C GLU A 33 -15.78 46.77 64.56
N VAL A 34 -16.12 47.50 63.49
CA VAL A 34 -15.68 47.19 62.11
C VAL A 34 -14.15 47.20 62.00
N LEU A 35 -13.51 48.17 62.65
CA LEU A 35 -12.05 48.31 62.66
C LEU A 35 -11.37 47.21 63.47
N ARG A 36 -11.94 46.78 64.60
CA ARG A 36 -11.43 45.62 65.35
C ARG A 36 -11.50 44.34 64.53
N ASN A 37 -12.59 44.12 63.79
CA ASN A 37 -12.73 42.93 62.95
C ASN A 37 -11.75 42.96 61.75
N LEU A 38 -11.61 44.10 61.08
CA LEU A 38 -10.60 44.32 60.03
C LEU A 38 -9.17 44.08 60.53
N LYS A 39 -8.85 44.49 61.76
CA LYS A 39 -7.53 44.22 62.37
C LYS A 39 -7.32 42.74 62.67
N LYS A 40 -8.38 42.00 63.02
CA LYS A 40 -8.35 40.55 63.29
C LYS A 40 -8.25 39.74 62.00
N ASN A 41 -8.93 40.17 60.94
CA ASN A 41 -9.02 39.51 59.64
C ASN A 41 -8.73 40.51 58.50
N PRO A 42 -7.46 40.93 58.33
CA PRO A 42 -7.11 41.83 57.24
C PRO A 42 -7.26 41.13 55.88
N PRO A 43 -7.55 41.88 54.79
CA PRO A 43 -7.59 41.30 53.45
C PRO A 43 -6.27 40.60 53.08
N PRO A 44 -6.30 39.57 52.23
CA PRO A 44 -5.11 38.79 51.90
C PRO A 44 -3.93 39.65 51.43
N HIS A 45 -2.74 39.38 51.97
CA HIS A 45 -1.49 40.08 51.63
C HIS A 45 -1.50 41.59 51.95
N THR A 46 -2.36 42.05 52.85
CA THR A 46 -2.38 43.44 53.34
C THR A 46 -1.86 43.55 54.78
N ILE A 47 -1.30 44.72 55.08
CA ILE A 47 -0.95 45.22 56.42
C ILE A 47 -1.85 46.42 56.65
N ILE A 48 -2.61 46.37 57.75
CA ILE A 48 -3.53 47.43 58.13
C ILE A 48 -2.95 48.25 59.28
N ARG A 49 -3.06 49.58 59.17
CA ARG A 49 -2.81 50.53 60.28
C ARG A 49 -4.04 51.40 60.50
N LEU A 50 -4.56 51.38 61.73
CA LEU A 50 -5.62 52.28 62.17
C LEU A 50 -5.03 53.68 62.36
N GLN A 51 -5.75 54.71 61.92
CA GLN A 51 -5.42 56.10 62.20
C GLN A 51 -6.39 56.64 63.26
N GLU A 52 -5.86 57.29 64.29
CA GLU A 52 -6.65 57.86 65.38
C GLU A 52 -7.60 58.96 64.90
N PRO A 53 -8.78 59.11 65.53
CA PRO A 53 -9.84 59.99 65.05
C PRO A 53 -9.50 61.46 65.28
N LEU A 54 -8.95 62.13 64.27
CA LEU A 54 -9.00 63.59 64.20
C LEU A 54 -10.43 63.99 63.79
N ARG A 55 -11.18 64.60 64.72
CA ARG A 55 -12.58 65.06 64.52
C ARG A 55 -13.59 63.93 64.21
N LYS A 56 -13.65 62.88 65.04
CA LYS A 56 -14.66 61.79 64.97
C LYS A 56 -14.71 60.98 63.66
N THR A 57 -13.72 61.10 62.77
CA THR A 57 -13.65 60.30 61.54
C THR A 57 -12.62 59.18 61.68
N TRP A 58 -13.07 57.93 61.59
CA TRP A 58 -12.19 56.77 61.69
C TRP A 58 -11.69 56.35 60.30
N SER A 59 -10.38 56.11 60.16
CA SER A 59 -9.79 55.71 58.89
C SER A 59 -8.76 54.61 59.02
N VAL A 60 -8.63 53.83 57.95
CA VAL A 60 -7.78 52.65 57.86
C VAL A 60 -6.83 52.81 56.70
N LYS A 61 -5.53 52.76 57.00
CA LYS A 61 -4.49 52.73 55.98
C LYS A 61 -4.07 51.30 55.69
N TYR A 62 -4.25 50.87 54.45
CA TYR A 62 -3.84 49.59 53.91
C TYR A 62 -2.52 49.74 53.19
N LYS A 63 -1.61 48.79 53.39
CA LYS A 63 -0.35 48.66 52.66
C LYS A 63 -0.15 47.19 52.31
N CYS A 64 0.28 46.86 51.10
CA CYS A 64 0.60 45.47 50.81
C CYS A 64 1.81 44.98 51.62
N VAL A 65 1.85 43.69 51.95
CA VAL A 65 3.08 43.04 52.44
C VAL A 65 4.19 43.19 51.40
N LYS A 66 5.46 43.11 51.81
CA LYS A 66 6.63 43.38 50.95
C LYS A 66 6.64 42.51 49.68
N GLU A 67 6.01 41.35 49.73
CA GLU A 67 5.91 40.33 48.69
C GLU A 67 4.73 40.53 47.72
N ALA A 68 3.88 41.54 47.95
CA ALA A 68 2.68 41.83 47.17
C ALA A 68 2.61 43.30 46.72
N LYS A 69 1.84 43.58 45.68
CA LYS A 69 1.58 44.93 45.17
C LYS A 69 0.08 45.17 45.01
N MET A 70 -0.32 46.43 45.16
CA MET A 70 -1.71 46.84 45.02
C MET A 70 -2.10 46.77 43.54
N VAL A 71 -3.27 46.22 43.24
CA VAL A 71 -3.72 46.02 41.85
C VAL A 71 -4.11 47.35 41.19
N HIS A 72 -4.69 48.27 41.96
CA HIS A 72 -5.14 49.59 41.51
C HIS A 72 -4.73 50.65 42.54
N GLY A 73 -4.17 51.78 42.09
CA GLY A 73 -3.79 52.91 42.95
C GLY A 73 -2.32 52.92 43.41
N SER A 74 -2.01 53.78 44.39
CA SER A 74 -0.68 53.93 44.97
C SER A 74 -0.36 52.82 45.99
N ASP A 75 0.90 52.68 46.44
CA ASP A 75 1.35 51.61 47.35
C ASP A 75 0.63 51.56 48.73
N THR A 76 -0.21 52.56 49.01
CA THR A 76 -1.07 52.59 50.20
C THR A 76 -2.46 53.13 49.85
N ALA A 77 -3.51 52.46 50.34
CA ALA A 77 -4.89 52.90 50.20
C ALA A 77 -5.43 53.31 51.57
N VAL A 78 -6.29 54.33 51.62
CA VAL A 78 -6.96 54.77 52.86
C VAL A 78 -8.46 54.68 52.65
N ARG A 79 -9.17 53.96 53.53
CA ARG A 79 -10.64 53.92 53.55
C ARG A 79 -11.13 54.52 54.85
N ARG A 80 -12.24 55.25 54.77
CA ARG A 80 -12.92 55.86 55.92
C ARG A 80 -14.12 55.01 56.32
N CYS A 81 -14.42 54.98 57.61
CA CYS A 81 -15.64 54.38 58.13
C CYS A 81 -16.65 55.49 58.45
N GLU A 82 -17.85 55.38 57.89
CA GLU A 82 -18.99 56.28 58.13
C GLU A 82 -20.21 55.43 58.51
N ASN A 83 -20.85 55.73 59.65
CA ASN A 83 -22.01 55.00 60.19
C ASN A 83 -21.88 53.47 60.15
N GLY A 84 -20.72 52.94 60.58
CA GLY A 84 -20.49 51.50 60.61
C GLY A 84 -20.17 50.85 59.26
N THR A 85 -19.96 51.64 58.19
CA THR A 85 -19.67 51.13 56.84
C THR A 85 -18.37 51.70 56.28
N MET A 86 -17.55 50.84 55.66
CA MET A 86 -16.29 51.26 55.01
C MET A 86 -16.56 51.81 53.60
N ILE A 87 -16.22 53.08 53.38
CA ILE A 87 -16.45 53.77 52.11
C ILE A 87 -15.34 53.45 51.10
N GLY A 88 -15.71 53.17 49.84
CA GLY A 88 -14.84 52.85 48.71
C GLY A 88 -14.48 51.36 48.59
N ASP A 89 -13.89 50.98 47.44
CA ASP A 89 -13.53 49.59 47.13
C ASP A 89 -12.44 49.03 48.06
N GLU A 90 -12.53 47.73 48.35
CA GLU A 90 -11.53 47.05 49.15
C GLU A 90 -10.19 46.90 48.41
N PRO A 91 -9.04 47.31 49.00
CA PRO A 91 -7.76 47.28 48.29
C PRO A 91 -7.30 45.84 48.05
N GLN A 92 -7.07 45.48 46.79
CA GLN A 92 -6.57 44.16 46.43
C GLN A 92 -5.04 44.15 46.34
N CYS A 93 -4.39 43.31 47.15
CA CYS A 93 -2.96 43.04 47.07
C CYS A 93 -2.70 41.68 46.43
N LYS A 94 -1.99 41.65 45.30
CA LYS A 94 -1.57 40.41 44.63
C LYS A 94 -0.07 40.21 44.77
N LEU A 95 0.35 38.96 45.01
CA LEU A 95 1.77 38.61 45.08
C LEU A 95 2.52 39.07 43.82
N ILE A 96 3.74 39.54 44.01
CA ILE A 96 4.61 40.00 42.92
C ILE A 96 4.81 38.85 41.93
N SER A 97 4.41 39.07 40.67
CA SER A 97 4.55 38.10 39.58
C SER A 97 5.86 38.34 38.84
N CYS A 98 6.61 37.27 38.60
CA CYS A 98 7.78 37.30 37.72
C CYS A 98 7.42 37.04 36.24
N GLY A 99 6.14 36.85 35.94
CA GLY A 99 5.65 36.44 34.61
C GLY A 99 6.06 35.01 34.23
N LYS A 100 5.45 34.47 33.18
CA LYS A 100 5.82 33.14 32.65
C LYS A 100 7.29 33.18 32.21
N PRO A 101 8.16 32.28 32.70
CA PRO A 101 9.56 32.29 32.32
C PRO A 101 9.75 32.14 30.81
N VAL A 102 10.71 32.89 30.24
CA VAL A 102 11.11 32.74 28.83
C VAL A 102 11.56 31.30 28.57
N PRO A 103 11.07 30.64 27.49
CA PRO A 103 11.52 29.31 27.09
C PRO A 103 13.04 29.23 26.95
N ILE A 104 13.63 28.14 27.43
CA ILE A 104 15.07 27.87 27.28
C ILE A 104 15.22 26.87 26.13
N PRO A 105 16.07 27.15 25.12
CA PRO A 105 16.31 26.21 24.02
C PRO A 105 16.69 24.83 24.54
N HIS A 106 16.02 23.81 23.99
CA HIS A 106 16.21 22.41 24.36
C HIS A 106 15.91 22.07 25.83
N ALA A 107 15.02 22.83 26.48
CA ALA A 107 14.56 22.52 27.83
C ALA A 107 13.04 22.65 27.96
N ASN A 108 12.44 21.70 28.67
CA ASN A 108 11.05 21.75 29.09
C ASN A 108 11.00 22.17 30.56
N PHE A 109 9.93 22.86 30.98
CA PHE A 109 9.77 23.27 32.38
C PHE A 109 8.34 23.14 32.87
N ASN A 110 8.21 22.78 34.14
CA ASN A 110 6.94 22.70 34.85
C ASN A 110 7.02 23.53 36.14
N GLY A 111 5.93 24.19 36.51
CA GLY A 111 5.82 24.95 37.76
C GLY A 111 4.36 25.25 38.11
N PRO A 112 4.00 25.27 39.40
CA PRO A 112 2.62 25.44 39.85
C PRO A 112 2.11 26.89 39.76
N SER A 113 3.01 27.88 39.84
CA SER A 113 2.68 29.31 39.75
C SER A 113 3.88 30.14 39.29
N PHE A 114 3.67 31.44 39.06
CA PHE A 114 4.71 32.39 38.61
C PHE A 114 4.88 33.60 39.56
N THR A 115 4.39 33.46 40.80
CA THR A 115 4.41 34.51 41.84
C THR A 115 5.63 34.41 42.75
N TYR A 116 5.84 35.39 43.62
CA TYR A 116 6.99 35.45 44.53
C TYR A 116 7.28 34.11 45.22
N ASN A 117 8.57 33.75 45.30
CA ASN A 117 9.08 32.51 45.88
C ASN A 117 8.71 31.20 45.17
N SER A 118 7.85 31.24 44.13
CA SER A 118 7.58 30.07 43.29
C SER A 118 8.86 29.56 42.60
N ILE A 119 8.91 28.23 42.39
CA ILE A 119 10.02 27.55 41.74
C ILE A 119 9.54 26.87 40.48
N VAL A 120 10.23 27.14 39.37
CA VAL A 120 10.02 26.46 38.10
C VAL A 120 11.23 25.56 37.84
N ARG A 121 10.99 24.27 37.63
CA ARG A 121 12.05 23.27 37.37
C ARG A 121 12.17 22.99 35.87
N TYR A 122 13.40 22.97 35.39
CA TYR A 122 13.77 22.72 34.01
C TYR A 122 14.36 21.31 33.86
N ARG A 123 14.04 20.65 32.74
CA ARG A 123 14.65 19.41 32.28
C ARG A 123 15.13 19.62 30.85
N CYS A 124 16.38 19.30 30.56
CA CYS A 124 16.87 19.32 29.18
C CYS A 124 16.22 18.20 28.38
N GLN A 125 15.99 18.45 27.09
CA GLN A 125 15.59 17.45 26.11
C GLN A 125 16.71 16.42 25.94
N GLU A 126 16.35 15.24 25.43
CA GLU A 126 17.30 14.16 25.17
C GLU A 126 18.47 14.65 24.30
N GLY A 127 19.70 14.24 24.65
CA GLY A 127 20.90 14.72 23.97
C GLY A 127 21.54 15.99 24.52
N TYR A 128 20.91 16.65 25.50
CA TYR A 128 21.42 17.87 26.11
C TYR A 128 21.66 17.69 27.61
N ARG A 129 22.78 18.22 28.11
CA ARG A 129 23.14 18.25 29.53
C ARG A 129 22.89 19.62 30.13
N MET A 130 22.32 19.67 31.32
CA MET A 130 22.08 20.93 32.01
C MET A 130 23.37 21.52 32.57
N LYS A 131 23.60 22.82 32.34
CA LYS A 131 24.66 23.64 32.94
C LYS A 131 24.02 24.75 33.77
N GLY A 132 24.32 24.75 35.07
CA GLY A 132 23.71 25.65 36.07
C GLY A 132 22.59 24.96 36.86
N ARG A 133 21.89 25.73 37.72
CA ARG A 133 20.81 25.19 38.56
C ARG A 133 19.60 24.81 37.69
N ASN A 134 19.05 23.61 37.92
CA ASN A 134 17.88 23.10 37.18
C ASN A 134 16.55 23.74 37.55
N PHE A 135 16.57 24.87 38.23
CA PHE A 135 15.38 25.58 38.63
C PHE A 135 15.61 27.08 38.62
N ARG A 136 14.52 27.83 38.46
CA ARG A 136 14.48 29.27 38.66
C ARG A 136 13.50 29.60 39.77
N ARG A 137 13.86 30.57 40.63
CA ARG A 137 13.00 31.08 41.70
C ARG A 137 12.58 32.52 41.40
N CYS A 138 11.31 32.85 41.64
CA CYS A 138 10.82 34.22 41.49
C CYS A 138 11.28 35.08 42.68
N LYS A 139 12.04 36.14 42.41
CA LYS A 139 12.54 37.06 43.44
C LYS A 139 11.56 38.20 43.69
N ILE A 140 11.74 38.89 44.82
CA ILE A 140 10.89 40.00 45.26
C ILE A 140 10.90 41.20 44.31
N ASN A 141 11.94 41.35 43.49
CA ASN A 141 12.04 42.40 42.48
C ASN A 141 11.27 42.09 41.18
N GLY A 142 10.41 41.06 41.17
CA GLY A 142 9.66 40.63 40.00
C GLY A 142 10.51 39.97 38.91
N LYS A 143 11.74 39.53 39.22
CA LYS A 143 12.63 38.86 38.25
C LYS A 143 12.97 37.44 38.69
N TRP A 144 13.00 36.52 37.73
CA TRP A 144 13.48 35.15 37.94
C TRP A 144 15.00 35.09 38.17
N THR A 145 15.48 34.15 38.99
CA THR A 145 16.92 33.85 39.11
C THR A 145 17.58 33.49 37.76
N LYS A 146 18.92 33.49 37.71
CA LYS A 146 19.72 33.21 36.50
C LYS A 146 19.25 31.93 35.78
N LYS A 147 19.06 32.02 34.46
CA LYS A 147 18.57 30.89 33.64
C LYS A 147 19.65 29.79 33.47
N PRO A 148 19.29 28.49 33.55
CA PRO A 148 20.18 27.41 33.13
C PRO A 148 20.43 27.41 31.62
N LYS A 149 21.44 26.65 31.18
CA LYS A 149 21.71 26.37 29.76
C LYS A 149 21.70 24.87 29.52
N CYS A 150 21.03 24.42 28.46
CA CYS A 150 21.14 23.04 27.98
C CYS A 150 22.26 22.97 26.93
N MET A 151 23.33 22.27 27.26
CA MET A 151 24.51 22.11 26.41
C MET A 151 24.42 20.78 25.69
N ILE A 152 24.56 20.78 24.37
CA ILE A 152 24.54 19.54 23.59
C ILE A 152 25.66 18.59 24.04
N GLN A 153 25.32 17.31 24.22
CA GLN A 153 26.27 16.25 24.54
C GLN A 153 27.04 15.84 23.28
N ARG A 154 28.19 15.21 23.49
CA ARG A 154 29.06 14.71 22.41
C ARG A 154 29.48 13.28 22.72
N CYS A 155 29.59 12.46 21.68
CA CYS A 155 30.12 11.11 21.78
C CYS A 155 31.65 11.09 21.68
N THR A 156 32.24 9.94 21.98
CA THR A 156 33.69 9.73 21.83
C THR A 156 34.12 9.98 20.38
N SER A 157 35.26 10.64 20.22
CA SER A 157 35.81 11.02 18.91
C SER A 157 36.08 9.78 18.05
N ALA A 158 35.55 9.77 16.84
CA ALA A 158 35.75 8.70 15.87
C ALA A 158 36.87 8.99 14.85
N LYS A 159 37.69 10.05 15.06
CA LYS A 159 38.74 10.45 14.11
C LYS A 159 39.77 9.36 13.79
N ASN A 160 40.06 8.49 14.77
CA ASN A 160 41.04 7.41 14.63
C ASN A 160 40.42 6.08 14.20
N LEU A 161 39.10 6.04 14.01
CA LEU A 161 38.40 4.83 13.61
C LEU A 161 38.71 4.54 12.13
N ARG A 162 39.11 3.30 11.84
CA ARG A 162 39.41 2.83 10.49
C ARG A 162 38.69 1.51 10.22
N ILE A 163 38.20 1.33 8.99
CA ILE A 163 37.59 0.08 8.52
C ILE A 163 38.40 -0.42 7.32
N ARG A 164 38.76 -1.71 7.32
CA ARG A 164 39.50 -2.30 6.21
C ARG A 164 38.58 -2.42 4.99
N ASN A 165 39.09 -2.07 3.80
CA ASN A 165 38.33 -2.06 2.54
C ASN A 165 37.04 -1.23 2.60
N GLY A 166 37.10 -0.09 3.29
CA GLY A 166 35.99 0.85 3.34
C GLY A 166 36.42 2.23 3.85
N THR A 167 35.44 3.13 3.90
CA THR A 167 35.59 4.53 4.30
C THR A 167 34.53 4.89 5.33
N ILE A 168 34.87 5.82 6.23
CA ILE A 168 33.97 6.32 7.26
C ILE A 168 33.79 7.81 7.05
N THR A 169 32.54 8.26 6.97
CA THR A 169 32.21 9.69 6.92
C THR A 169 31.33 10.04 8.12
N THR A 170 31.29 11.32 8.49
CA THR A 170 30.45 11.77 9.61
C THR A 170 29.56 12.94 9.19
N THR A 171 28.33 12.96 9.70
CA THR A 171 27.40 14.08 9.49
C THR A 171 27.76 15.32 10.30
N ASP A 172 28.55 15.17 11.37
CA ASP A 172 29.04 16.28 12.19
C ASP A 172 30.45 15.97 12.74
N PRO A 173 31.48 16.73 12.33
CA PRO A 173 32.87 16.51 12.75
C PRO A 173 33.11 16.77 14.24
N ASN A 174 32.15 17.42 14.94
CA ASN A 174 32.21 17.66 16.37
C ASN A 174 31.47 16.59 17.20
N TYR A 175 30.96 15.53 16.56
CA TYR A 175 30.31 14.37 17.19
C TYR A 175 29.23 14.73 18.21
N ARG A 176 28.47 15.80 17.95
CA ARG A 176 27.36 16.26 18.79
C ARG A 176 26.22 15.23 18.78
N HIS A 177 25.34 15.25 19.78
CA HIS A 177 24.14 14.41 19.78
C HIS A 177 23.39 14.50 18.44
N GLY A 178 23.06 13.35 17.86
CA GLY A 178 22.51 13.22 16.51
C GLY A 178 23.55 13.12 15.39
N ALA A 179 24.84 13.27 15.68
CA ALA A 179 25.92 12.97 14.73
C ALA A 179 25.89 11.50 14.37
N THR A 180 26.06 11.19 13.09
CA THR A 180 26.02 9.83 12.56
C THR A 180 27.34 9.55 11.86
N LEU A 181 27.97 8.42 12.18
CA LEU A 181 29.04 7.85 11.35
C LEU A 181 28.40 6.98 10.29
N VAL A 182 28.86 7.13 9.05
CA VAL A 182 28.39 6.39 7.89
C VAL A 182 29.55 5.55 7.38
N PHE A 183 29.34 4.23 7.33
CA PHE A 183 30.32 3.25 6.89
C PHE A 183 30.02 2.83 5.46
N GLN A 184 31.04 2.85 4.60
CA GLN A 184 30.91 2.43 3.22
C GLN A 184 32.06 1.50 2.86
N CYS A 185 31.79 0.44 2.11
CA CYS A 185 32.84 -0.45 1.61
C CYS A 185 33.36 -0.02 0.25
N ASN A 186 34.63 -0.33 -0.03
CA ASN A 186 35.24 -0.22 -1.33
C ASN A 186 34.54 -1.16 -2.33
N ASP A 187 34.77 -0.94 -3.62
CA ASP A 187 34.20 -1.79 -4.67
C ASP A 187 34.56 -3.27 -4.47
N ASP A 188 33.60 -4.15 -4.78
CA ASP A 188 33.66 -5.62 -4.60
C ASP A 188 33.59 -6.13 -3.15
N TYR A 189 33.37 -5.24 -2.18
CA TYR A 189 33.06 -5.57 -0.79
C TYR A 189 31.63 -5.15 -0.40
N GLU A 190 31.03 -5.89 0.53
CA GLU A 190 29.75 -5.57 1.15
C GLU A 190 29.90 -5.33 2.65
N LEU A 191 29.11 -4.40 3.18
CA LEU A 191 29.14 -4.07 4.59
C LEU A 191 28.33 -5.08 5.41
N SER A 192 28.99 -5.70 6.38
CA SER A 192 28.42 -6.58 7.40
C SER A 192 28.26 -5.81 8.70
N GLY A 193 27.05 -5.72 9.24
CA GLY A 193 26.69 -4.89 10.38
C GLY A 193 25.89 -3.64 9.99
N GLN A 194 25.69 -2.72 10.94
CA GLN A 194 24.98 -1.46 10.71
C GLN A 194 25.81 -0.54 9.81
N ASP A 195 25.19 0.04 8.79
CA ASP A 195 25.84 1.02 7.89
C ASP A 195 25.98 2.41 8.49
N THR A 196 25.29 2.65 9.60
CA THR A 196 25.37 3.87 10.36
C THR A 196 25.33 3.61 11.86
N ILE A 197 26.05 4.44 12.62
CA ILE A 197 25.88 4.52 14.07
C ILE A 197 25.71 5.98 14.47
N THR A 198 24.75 6.27 15.36
CA THR A 198 24.34 7.63 15.70
C THR A 198 24.63 7.94 17.17
N CYS A 199 25.03 9.17 17.46
CA CYS A 199 25.34 9.63 18.80
C CYS A 199 24.05 9.91 19.59
N ILE A 200 23.72 9.04 20.55
CA ILE A 200 22.55 9.16 21.43
C ILE A 200 23.04 9.59 22.82
N GLY A 201 22.74 10.84 23.21
CA GLY A 201 23.36 11.48 24.36
C GLY A 201 24.87 11.60 24.22
N SER A 202 25.59 10.77 24.96
CA SER A 202 27.07 10.70 25.01
C SER A 202 27.64 9.38 24.50
N LYS A 203 26.79 8.48 23.99
CA LYS A 203 27.17 7.13 23.54
C LYS A 203 26.74 6.90 22.11
N TRP A 204 27.54 6.14 21.36
CA TRP A 204 27.15 5.66 20.03
C TRP A 204 26.04 4.62 20.14
N SER A 205 25.12 4.63 19.19
CA SER A 205 23.93 3.75 19.15
C SER A 205 24.27 2.26 19.07
N SER A 206 25.48 1.91 18.63
CA SER A 206 26.01 0.55 18.64
C SER A 206 27.45 0.57 19.11
N TYR A 207 27.81 -0.43 19.93
CA TYR A 207 29.19 -0.71 20.32
C TYR A 207 29.90 -1.64 19.33
N SER A 208 29.14 -2.36 18.50
CA SER A 208 29.69 -3.24 17.47
C SER A 208 29.87 -2.48 16.16
N LEU A 209 31.12 -2.39 15.71
CA LEU A 209 31.48 -1.73 14.46
C LEU A 209 31.26 -2.67 13.27
N PRO A 210 30.77 -2.15 12.13
CA PRO A 210 30.62 -2.95 10.92
C PRO A 210 31.97 -3.24 10.27
N TYR A 211 32.01 -4.26 9.42
CA TYR A 211 33.20 -4.62 8.64
C TYR A 211 32.85 -4.95 7.20
N CYS A 212 33.79 -4.73 6.29
CA CYS A 212 33.62 -5.00 4.88
C CYS A 212 34.06 -6.42 4.55
N LYS A 213 33.11 -7.27 4.13
CA LYS A 213 33.38 -8.63 3.67
C LYS A 213 33.36 -8.68 2.13
N PRO A 214 34.21 -9.49 1.48
CA PRO A 214 34.18 -9.64 0.02
C PRO A 214 32.81 -10.14 -0.46
N ILE A 215 32.31 -9.59 -1.56
CA ILE A 215 31.10 -10.11 -2.22
C ILE A 215 31.44 -11.48 -2.83
N ARG A 216 30.61 -12.49 -2.54
CA ARG A 216 30.78 -13.87 -3.00
C ARG A 216 29.53 -14.39 -3.69
N CYS A 217 29.71 -15.12 -4.78
CA CYS A 217 28.66 -15.92 -5.39
C CYS A 217 28.42 -17.20 -4.56
N PRO A 218 27.21 -17.77 -4.60
CA PRO A 218 26.93 -19.04 -3.95
C PRO A 218 27.81 -20.16 -4.48
N TYR A 219 28.00 -21.22 -3.69
CA TYR A 219 28.76 -22.39 -4.12
C TYR A 219 28.16 -22.98 -5.41
N PRO A 220 28.91 -23.03 -6.52
CA PRO A 220 28.37 -23.40 -7.83
C PRO A 220 28.12 -24.91 -7.99
N GLY A 221 28.45 -25.74 -7.00
CA GLY A 221 28.30 -27.19 -7.05
C GLY A 221 29.43 -27.89 -7.81
N ILE A 222 29.37 -29.22 -7.85
CA ILE A 222 30.18 -30.07 -8.73
C ILE A 222 29.18 -30.97 -9.49
N PRO A 223 29.20 -31.00 -10.84
CA PRO A 223 28.33 -31.89 -11.60
C PRO A 223 28.60 -33.34 -11.22
N VAL A 224 27.54 -34.15 -11.10
CA VAL A 224 27.67 -35.61 -10.93
C VAL A 224 28.44 -36.16 -12.14
N ASN A 225 29.40 -37.06 -11.92
CA ASN A 225 30.32 -37.58 -12.94
C ASN A 225 31.14 -36.49 -13.66
N GLY A 226 31.42 -35.40 -12.94
CA GLY A 226 32.27 -34.31 -13.41
C GLY A 226 33.13 -33.73 -12.28
N ARG A 227 33.97 -32.77 -12.65
CA ARG A 227 34.85 -32.04 -11.74
C ARG A 227 34.79 -30.54 -12.01
N ARG A 228 35.02 -29.75 -10.96
CA ARG A 228 35.11 -28.28 -11.02
C ARG A 228 36.52 -27.84 -10.69
N ILE A 229 37.09 -27.01 -11.56
CA ILE A 229 38.42 -26.39 -11.40
C ILE A 229 38.24 -24.93 -10.94
N GLY A 230 39.04 -24.53 -9.95
CA GLY A 230 38.96 -23.25 -9.24
C GLY A 230 38.34 -23.41 -7.85
N SER A 231 38.61 -22.50 -6.91
CA SER A 231 38.07 -22.57 -5.52
C SER A 231 37.66 -21.21 -4.95
N ARG A 232 37.91 -20.13 -5.69
CA ARG A 232 37.49 -18.77 -5.32
C ARG A 232 36.11 -18.47 -5.91
N PHE A 233 35.25 -17.86 -5.10
CA PHE A 233 33.88 -17.48 -5.47
C PHE A 233 33.62 -15.98 -5.29
N THR A 234 34.68 -15.19 -5.15
CA THR A 234 34.55 -13.73 -5.11
C THR A 234 34.20 -13.19 -6.49
N VAL A 235 33.66 -11.97 -6.56
CA VAL A 235 33.42 -11.27 -7.84
C VAL A 235 34.66 -11.33 -8.74
N GLY A 236 34.44 -11.62 -10.02
CA GLY A 236 35.49 -11.80 -11.04
C GLY A 236 36.15 -13.18 -11.05
N ALA A 237 35.94 -14.01 -10.01
CA ALA A 237 36.48 -15.36 -9.99
C ALA A 237 35.85 -16.24 -11.06
N THR A 238 36.65 -17.08 -11.69
CA THR A 238 36.22 -17.99 -12.76
C THR A 238 36.34 -19.44 -12.31
N VAL A 239 35.31 -20.25 -12.60
CA VAL A 239 35.31 -21.69 -12.38
C VAL A 239 35.09 -22.41 -13.71
N ARG A 240 35.77 -23.55 -13.89
CA ARG A 240 35.64 -24.38 -15.10
C ARG A 240 35.12 -25.76 -14.74
N PHE A 241 34.32 -26.36 -15.61
CA PHE A 241 33.71 -27.66 -15.41
C PHE A 241 34.17 -28.64 -16.50
N HIS A 242 34.44 -29.87 -16.10
CA HIS A 242 34.85 -30.95 -16.99
C HIS A 242 34.08 -32.22 -16.60
N CYS A 243 33.60 -32.97 -17.59
CA CYS A 243 32.98 -34.26 -17.36
C CYS A 243 34.02 -35.38 -17.39
N GLN A 244 33.72 -36.48 -16.70
CA GLN A 244 34.52 -37.70 -16.78
C GLN A 244 34.35 -38.37 -18.15
N SER A 245 35.24 -39.31 -18.48
CA SER A 245 35.18 -40.07 -19.74
C SER A 245 33.82 -40.76 -19.89
N GLY A 246 33.25 -40.73 -21.10
CA GLY A 246 31.90 -41.25 -21.38
C GLY A 246 30.75 -40.29 -21.11
N PHE A 247 30.99 -39.09 -20.57
CA PHE A 247 29.96 -38.08 -20.31
C PHE A 247 30.22 -36.79 -21.09
N LYS A 248 29.17 -36.22 -21.68
CA LYS A 248 29.18 -34.94 -22.39
C LYS A 248 28.73 -33.80 -21.47
N LEU A 249 29.43 -32.67 -21.54
CA LEU A 249 29.07 -31.47 -20.79
C LEU A 249 27.92 -30.73 -21.47
N LEU A 250 26.82 -30.56 -20.73
CA LEU A 250 25.69 -29.70 -21.06
C LEU A 250 25.79 -28.41 -20.23
N GLY A 251 25.45 -27.28 -20.85
CA GLY A 251 25.56 -25.96 -20.21
C GLY A 251 26.94 -25.31 -20.38
N SER A 252 27.30 -24.39 -19.47
CA SER A 252 28.52 -23.59 -19.62
C SER A 252 29.75 -24.28 -19.02
N SER A 253 30.74 -24.56 -19.86
CA SER A 253 32.04 -25.13 -19.43
C SER A 253 32.85 -24.18 -18.54
N THR A 254 32.60 -22.88 -18.61
CA THR A 254 33.23 -21.85 -17.78
C THR A 254 32.16 -20.89 -17.26
N ARG A 255 32.26 -20.53 -15.97
CA ARG A 255 31.37 -19.57 -15.32
C ARG A 255 32.16 -18.56 -14.50
N VAL A 256 31.73 -17.30 -14.53
CA VAL A 256 32.37 -16.17 -13.82
C VAL A 256 31.42 -15.64 -12.76
N CYS A 257 31.93 -15.36 -11.55
CA CYS A 257 31.15 -14.74 -10.50
C CYS A 257 30.96 -13.24 -10.80
N LEU A 258 29.72 -12.83 -11.02
CA LEU A 258 29.37 -11.47 -11.39
C LEU A 258 29.11 -10.60 -10.15
N LYS A 259 29.15 -9.27 -10.32
CA LYS A 259 28.88 -8.27 -9.25
C LYS A 259 27.48 -8.39 -8.65
N ASN A 260 26.54 -9.00 -9.37
CA ASN A 260 25.19 -9.31 -8.91
C ASN A 260 25.10 -10.71 -8.24
N ARG A 261 26.19 -11.20 -7.60
CA ARG A 261 26.24 -12.48 -6.86
C ARG A 261 25.80 -13.73 -7.63
N MET A 262 25.69 -13.65 -8.95
CA MET A 262 25.32 -14.77 -9.80
C MET A 262 26.52 -15.25 -10.61
N TRP A 263 26.51 -16.53 -10.93
CA TRP A 263 27.43 -17.11 -11.89
C TRP A 263 26.90 -16.87 -13.31
N SER A 264 27.76 -16.37 -14.20
CA SER A 264 27.44 -16.26 -15.63
C SER A 264 27.14 -17.63 -16.26
N GLY A 265 26.46 -17.63 -17.41
CA GLY A 265 26.17 -18.86 -18.15
C GLY A 265 25.16 -19.80 -17.50
N ASN A 266 24.95 -20.96 -18.12
CA ASN A 266 23.99 -21.99 -17.70
C ASN A 266 24.65 -23.01 -16.76
N LEU A 267 23.82 -23.76 -16.02
CA LEU A 267 24.31 -24.80 -15.10
C LEU A 267 25.06 -25.90 -15.88
N ALA A 268 26.26 -26.26 -15.42
CA ALA A 268 27.03 -27.35 -16.01
C ALA A 268 26.48 -28.70 -15.52
N VAL A 269 26.18 -29.61 -16.45
CA VAL A 269 25.68 -30.96 -16.18
C VAL A 269 26.46 -31.95 -17.04
N CYS A 270 26.79 -33.12 -16.49
CA CYS A 270 27.44 -34.18 -17.24
C CYS A 270 26.42 -35.28 -17.54
N ASP A 271 26.25 -35.57 -18.83
CA ASP A 271 25.24 -36.50 -19.32
C ASP A 271 25.89 -37.62 -20.14
N ASP A 272 25.45 -38.86 -19.94
CA ASP A 272 25.95 -40.02 -20.69
C ASP A 272 25.18 -40.21 -22.01
N GLY A 273 24.07 -39.49 -22.21
CA GLY A 273 23.29 -39.54 -23.45
C GLY A 273 22.55 -40.86 -23.65
N HIS A 274 22.51 -41.74 -22.64
CA HIS A 274 21.80 -43.03 -22.71
C HIS A 274 20.33 -42.91 -22.30
N SER A 275 19.93 -41.79 -21.70
CA SER A 275 18.55 -41.53 -21.29
C SER A 275 17.72 -40.89 -22.42
N HIS A 276 16.40 -41.12 -22.41
CA HIS A 276 15.49 -40.54 -23.42
C HIS A 276 15.51 -39.01 -23.41
N CYS A 277 15.52 -38.39 -22.23
CA CYS A 277 15.70 -36.94 -22.08
C CYS A 277 17.04 -36.60 -21.42
N PRO A 278 17.64 -35.43 -21.72
CA PRO A 278 18.91 -35.00 -21.12
C PRO A 278 18.87 -34.91 -19.60
N LYS A 279 19.96 -35.28 -18.91
CA LYS A 279 20.00 -35.19 -17.45
C LYS A 279 19.87 -33.74 -16.96
N LEU A 280 18.97 -33.52 -16.01
CA LEU A 280 18.77 -32.21 -15.38
C LEU A 280 19.67 -32.03 -14.14
N GLY A 281 20.36 -30.90 -14.08
CA GLY A 281 21.17 -30.50 -12.93
C GLY A 281 20.36 -29.94 -11.77
N THR A 282 20.99 -29.81 -10.59
CA THR A 282 20.38 -29.18 -9.41
C THR A 282 20.66 -27.68 -9.41
N PRO A 283 19.65 -26.80 -9.35
CA PRO A 283 19.84 -25.36 -9.31
C PRO A 283 20.73 -24.94 -8.12
N ILE A 284 21.61 -23.95 -8.33
CA ILE A 284 22.41 -23.37 -7.25
C ILE A 284 21.46 -22.82 -6.18
N SER A 285 21.69 -23.13 -4.90
CA SER A 285 20.77 -22.81 -3.79
C SER A 285 19.36 -23.44 -3.90
N GLY A 286 19.21 -24.47 -4.73
CA GLY A 286 18.00 -25.26 -4.86
C GLY A 286 18.20 -26.74 -4.50
N THR A 287 17.10 -27.48 -4.59
CA THR A 287 17.07 -28.94 -4.46
C THR A 287 16.32 -29.53 -5.65
N LYS A 288 16.74 -30.72 -6.07
CA LYS A 288 16.12 -31.51 -7.14
C LYS A 288 15.64 -32.84 -6.54
N LYS A 289 14.39 -33.21 -6.80
CA LYS A 289 13.79 -34.51 -6.47
C LYS A 289 13.39 -35.22 -7.76
N GLY A 290 13.88 -36.45 -7.95
CA GLY A 290 13.70 -37.23 -9.17
C GLY A 290 15.01 -37.37 -9.97
N ASN A 291 15.33 -38.61 -10.35
CA ASN A 291 16.56 -39.00 -11.07
C ASN A 291 16.27 -39.98 -12.23
N ARG A 292 15.03 -40.09 -12.69
CA ARG A 292 14.65 -40.84 -13.90
C ARG A 292 14.45 -39.85 -15.04
N TYR A 293 14.88 -40.23 -16.24
CA TYR A 293 14.88 -39.35 -17.42
C TYR A 293 14.25 -40.04 -18.64
N ASP A 294 13.43 -41.07 -18.38
CA ASP A 294 12.64 -41.80 -19.37
C ASP A 294 11.34 -41.06 -19.69
N ILE A 295 10.71 -41.39 -20.82
CA ILE A 295 9.44 -40.79 -21.26
C ILE A 295 8.41 -40.80 -20.11
N GLY A 296 7.81 -39.64 -19.85
CA GLY A 296 6.79 -39.46 -18.82
C GLY A 296 7.34 -39.22 -17.40
N SER A 297 8.64 -39.38 -17.15
CA SER A 297 9.27 -39.12 -15.85
C SER A 297 9.21 -37.64 -15.45
N PHE A 298 9.04 -37.36 -14.16
CA PHE A 298 9.02 -36.00 -13.61
C PHE A 298 10.21 -35.71 -12.70
N VAL A 299 10.73 -34.48 -12.77
CA VAL A 299 11.75 -33.93 -11.89
C VAL A 299 11.21 -32.67 -11.24
N LYS A 300 11.24 -32.62 -9.90
CA LYS A 300 10.72 -31.50 -9.10
C LYS A 300 11.86 -30.68 -8.52
N PHE A 301 11.73 -29.36 -8.58
CA PHE A 301 12.68 -28.39 -8.07
C PHE A 301 12.07 -27.56 -6.94
N SER A 302 12.89 -27.21 -5.96
CA SER A 302 12.55 -26.22 -4.94
C SER A 302 13.78 -25.40 -4.57
N CYS A 303 13.57 -24.21 -4.01
CA CYS A 303 14.66 -23.36 -3.53
C CYS A 303 14.81 -23.43 -2.01
N LYS A 304 16.03 -23.22 -1.53
CA LYS A 304 16.30 -23.00 -0.11
C LYS A 304 15.65 -21.69 0.34
N GLU A 305 15.42 -21.56 1.64
CA GLU A 305 14.84 -20.35 2.25
C GLU A 305 15.64 -19.08 1.86
N GLY A 306 14.93 -17.99 1.54
CA GLY A 306 15.51 -16.74 1.05
C GLY A 306 15.80 -16.68 -0.46
N TYR A 307 15.43 -17.72 -1.21
CA TYR A 307 15.56 -17.77 -2.67
C TYR A 307 14.22 -18.06 -3.34
N VAL A 308 13.96 -17.41 -4.47
CA VAL A 308 12.76 -17.56 -5.28
C VAL A 308 13.07 -18.46 -6.47
N LEU A 309 12.22 -19.46 -6.71
CA LEU A 309 12.32 -20.33 -7.88
C LEU A 309 11.84 -19.58 -9.13
N VAL A 310 12.74 -19.45 -10.10
CA VAL A 310 12.49 -18.90 -11.43
C VAL A 310 12.61 -20.04 -12.44
N GLY A 311 11.62 -20.19 -13.31
CA GLY A 311 11.49 -21.35 -14.19
C GLY A 311 10.52 -22.39 -13.65
N SER A 312 10.57 -23.63 -14.15
CA SER A 312 9.58 -24.65 -13.82
C SER A 312 9.91 -25.40 -12.53
N SER A 313 8.95 -25.45 -11.59
CA SER A 313 9.05 -26.23 -10.34
C SER A 313 8.92 -27.73 -10.55
N VAL A 314 8.37 -28.14 -11.69
CA VAL A 314 8.28 -29.52 -12.13
C VAL A 314 8.56 -29.54 -13.63
N ARG A 315 9.38 -30.48 -14.09
CA ARG A 315 9.60 -30.76 -15.51
C ARG A 315 9.31 -32.22 -15.78
N GLN A 316 8.71 -32.52 -16.94
CA GLN A 316 8.39 -33.86 -17.41
C GLN A 316 9.09 -34.15 -18.74
N CYS A 317 9.67 -35.35 -18.85
CA CYS A 317 10.28 -35.84 -20.09
C CYS A 317 9.21 -36.20 -21.11
N GLN A 318 9.28 -35.59 -22.29
CA GLN A 318 8.32 -35.72 -23.38
C GLN A 318 8.75 -36.80 -24.38
N LYS A 319 7.81 -37.23 -25.24
CA LYS A 319 8.08 -38.25 -26.27
C LYS A 319 9.14 -37.80 -27.28
N ASP A 320 9.27 -36.50 -27.52
CA ASP A 320 10.25 -35.91 -28.44
C ASP A 320 11.69 -35.84 -27.88
N GLY A 321 11.93 -36.38 -26.67
CA GLY A 321 13.25 -36.37 -26.04
C GLY A 321 13.58 -35.06 -25.31
N THR A 322 12.60 -34.16 -25.16
CA THR A 322 12.79 -32.88 -24.48
C THR A 322 12.10 -32.82 -23.12
N TRP A 323 12.57 -31.93 -22.25
CA TRP A 323 11.89 -31.61 -21.00
C TRP A 323 10.92 -30.46 -21.20
N ASN A 324 9.66 -30.63 -20.79
CA ASN A 324 8.72 -29.51 -20.78
C ASN A 324 9.14 -28.40 -19.79
N GLY A 325 8.54 -27.23 -19.93
CA GLY A 325 8.84 -26.09 -19.08
C GLY A 325 10.25 -25.50 -19.29
N THR A 326 10.70 -24.68 -18.35
CA THR A 326 11.95 -23.91 -18.44
C THR A 326 12.91 -24.29 -17.32
N GLU A 327 14.21 -24.07 -17.54
CA GLU A 327 15.28 -24.37 -16.57
C GLU A 327 14.99 -23.71 -15.21
N ALA A 328 14.96 -24.51 -14.15
CA ALA A 328 14.80 -24.04 -12.79
C ALA A 328 16.06 -23.33 -12.30
N LYS A 329 15.91 -22.10 -11.80
CA LYS A 329 16.97 -21.27 -11.21
C LYS A 329 16.48 -20.74 -9.87
N CYS A 330 17.31 -20.82 -8.84
CA CYS A 330 16.99 -20.17 -7.56
C CYS A 330 17.69 -18.83 -7.50
N MET A 331 16.90 -17.75 -7.60
CA MET A 331 17.40 -16.39 -7.52
C MET A 331 17.29 -15.89 -6.08
N ASN A 332 18.28 -15.11 -5.64
CA ASN A 332 18.17 -14.37 -4.39
C ASN A 332 16.92 -13.47 -4.46
N ASP A 333 16.09 -13.48 -3.42
CA ASP A 333 14.87 -12.66 -3.32
C ASP A 333 15.12 -11.17 -3.61
N PHE A 334 16.29 -10.64 -3.22
CA PHE A 334 16.71 -9.27 -3.54
C PHE A 334 17.03 -9.05 -5.04
N GLU A 335 17.65 -10.03 -5.72
CA GLU A 335 18.01 -9.92 -7.14
C GLU A 335 16.86 -10.21 -8.10
N TYR A 336 15.88 -11.01 -7.68
CA TYR A 336 14.65 -11.24 -8.43
C TYR A 336 13.79 -9.95 -8.53
N MET A 337 13.86 -9.10 -7.50
CA MET A 337 13.00 -7.91 -7.37
C MET A 337 13.60 -6.65 -7.99
N VAL A 338 14.93 -6.58 -8.12
CA VAL A 338 15.55 -5.45 -8.81
C VAL A 338 15.20 -5.53 -10.29
N ARG A 339 14.36 -4.59 -10.73
CA ARG A 339 14.01 -4.41 -12.13
C ARG A 339 15.04 -3.49 -12.79
N ASP A 340 15.35 -3.76 -14.06
CA ASP A 340 16.09 -2.80 -14.87
C ASP A 340 15.21 -1.60 -15.23
N SER A 341 15.80 -0.56 -15.82
CA SER A 341 15.08 0.66 -16.20
C SER A 341 13.93 0.38 -17.15
N ASN A 342 14.08 -0.54 -18.11
CA ASN A 342 13.07 -0.85 -19.12
C ASN A 342 11.84 -1.55 -18.51
N SER A 343 12.08 -2.54 -17.66
CA SER A 343 11.05 -3.27 -16.93
C SER A 343 10.33 -2.34 -15.94
N THR A 344 11.08 -1.46 -15.28
CA THR A 344 10.53 -0.45 -14.38
C THR A 344 9.68 0.56 -15.14
N ALA A 345 10.15 1.02 -16.30
CA ALA A 345 9.43 1.97 -17.15
C ALA A 345 8.13 1.36 -17.67
N LYS A 346 8.14 0.07 -18.03
CA LYS A 346 6.93 -0.65 -18.46
C LYS A 346 5.88 -0.72 -17.36
N ILE A 347 6.28 -1.02 -16.12
CA ILE A 347 5.35 -1.08 -14.97
C ILE A 347 4.86 0.31 -14.61
N LEU A 348 5.75 1.30 -14.51
CA LEU A 348 5.36 2.69 -14.31
C LEU A 348 4.38 3.13 -15.39
N ARG A 349 4.60 2.76 -16.65
CA ARG A 349 3.69 3.04 -17.74
C ARG A 349 2.33 2.38 -17.55
N GLN A 350 2.29 1.08 -17.24
CA GLN A 350 1.05 0.36 -16.97
C GLN A 350 0.26 0.99 -15.83
N ASN A 351 0.93 1.36 -14.74
CA ASN A 351 0.32 1.97 -13.56
C ASN A 351 -0.17 3.39 -13.85
N ILE A 352 0.61 4.20 -14.59
CA ILE A 352 0.19 5.54 -15.02
C ILE A 352 -1.02 5.46 -15.96
N ASP A 353 -1.09 4.47 -16.84
CA ASP A 353 -2.27 4.25 -17.69
C ASP A 353 -3.51 3.79 -16.90
N LYS A 354 -3.35 3.25 -15.67
CA LYS A 354 -4.48 3.05 -14.73
C LYS A 354 -4.91 4.36 -14.04
N MET A 355 -4.02 5.35 -13.95
CA MET A 355 -4.28 6.67 -13.34
C MET A 355 -4.86 7.69 -14.33
N LEU A 356 -4.71 7.45 -15.64
CA LEU A 356 -5.10 8.37 -16.71
C LEU A 356 -5.97 7.67 -17.73
N GLU A 357 -7.06 8.31 -18.16
CA GLU A 357 -7.84 7.84 -19.30
C GLU A 357 -7.53 8.65 -20.57
N TYR A 358 -7.76 8.03 -21.72
CA TYR A 358 -7.81 8.72 -23.00
C TYR A 358 -9.09 9.56 -23.06
N THR A 359 -8.96 10.88 -23.14
CA THR A 359 -10.11 11.75 -23.47
C THR A 359 -10.02 12.16 -24.93
N CYS A 360 -11.07 11.90 -25.73
CA CYS A 360 -11.24 12.60 -27.00
C CYS A 360 -11.45 14.09 -26.69
N SER A 361 -10.51 14.95 -27.08
CA SER A 361 -10.69 16.40 -27.04
C SER A 361 -11.40 16.86 -28.31
N GLY A 362 -12.68 17.18 -28.23
CA GLY A 362 -13.42 17.78 -29.33
C GLY A 362 -14.85 18.12 -28.93
N VAL A 363 -15.28 19.35 -29.20
CA VAL A 363 -16.62 19.87 -28.89
C VAL A 363 -17.70 19.29 -29.82
N ASN A 364 -17.29 18.62 -30.91
CA ASN A 364 -18.18 17.89 -31.82
C ASN A 364 -17.98 16.38 -31.70
N SER A 365 -19.08 15.67 -31.48
CA SER A 365 -19.23 14.25 -31.19
C SER A 365 -18.94 13.31 -32.38
N THR A 366 -17.76 13.42 -33.00
CA THR A 366 -17.20 12.37 -33.88
C THR A 366 -15.68 12.32 -33.69
N CYS A 367 -15.17 11.29 -32.99
CA CYS A 367 -13.72 11.03 -32.96
C CYS A 367 -13.34 10.46 -34.35
N ASN A 368 -12.68 11.25 -35.20
CA ASN A 368 -12.05 10.73 -36.40
C ASN A 368 -10.74 10.03 -35.96
N LEU A 369 -10.78 8.69 -35.87
CA LEU A 369 -9.90 7.86 -35.03
C LEU A 369 -8.61 7.37 -35.69
N THR A 370 -8.28 7.81 -36.91
CA THR A 370 -7.03 7.40 -37.59
C THR A 370 -5.79 8.17 -37.11
N ALA A 371 -5.99 9.25 -36.35
CA ALA A 371 -4.92 10.14 -35.87
C ALA A 371 -4.98 10.41 -34.35
N VAL A 372 -5.41 9.44 -33.54
CA VAL A 372 -5.30 9.58 -32.08
C VAL A 372 -3.83 9.51 -31.67
N ASP A 373 -3.27 10.65 -31.25
CA ASP A 373 -2.02 10.66 -30.52
C ASP A 373 -2.21 9.90 -29.21
N MET A 374 -1.63 8.70 -29.10
CA MET A 374 -1.58 7.88 -27.88
C MET A 374 -0.93 8.62 -26.67
N ARG A 375 -0.47 9.86 -26.86
CA ARG A 375 0.05 10.77 -25.83
C ARG A 375 -1.02 11.68 -25.20
N ALA A 376 -2.21 11.84 -25.80
CA ALA A 376 -3.27 12.69 -25.23
C ALA A 376 -3.99 11.97 -24.07
N ARG A 377 -3.53 12.24 -22.85
CA ARG A 377 -4.06 11.65 -21.60
C ARG A 377 -4.66 12.74 -20.72
N ALA A 378 -5.86 12.51 -20.17
CA ALA A 378 -6.45 13.41 -19.18
C ALA A 378 -7.10 12.64 -18.02
N ILE A 379 -7.34 13.34 -16.91
CA ILE A 379 -8.18 12.81 -15.82
C ILE A 379 -9.59 12.60 -16.35
N ASN A 380 -10.13 11.39 -16.11
CA ASN A 380 -11.50 11.04 -16.40
C ASN A 380 -12.46 12.10 -15.82
N PRO A 381 -13.29 12.76 -16.63
CA PRO A 381 -14.30 13.72 -16.14
C PRO A 381 -15.32 13.11 -15.16
N ASN A 382 -15.44 11.78 -15.08
CA ASN A 382 -16.36 11.05 -14.22
C ASN A 382 -15.83 10.77 -12.80
N HIS A 383 -14.56 11.06 -12.50
CA HIS A 383 -14.14 11.30 -11.12
C HIS A 383 -14.46 12.75 -10.79
N ALA A 384 -15.69 13.02 -10.35
CA ALA A 384 -16.11 14.37 -9.95
C ALA A 384 -15.13 15.01 -8.93
N GLY A 385 -14.35 14.19 -8.20
CA GLY A 385 -13.34 14.63 -7.24
C GLY A 385 -11.88 14.69 -7.73
N GLY A 386 -11.52 14.25 -8.94
CA GLY A 386 -10.14 14.33 -9.48
C GLY A 386 -9.12 13.30 -8.97
N LEU A 387 -7.83 13.65 -9.04
CA LEU A 387 -6.68 12.84 -8.58
C LEU A 387 -5.96 13.50 -7.39
N ASP A 388 -5.84 12.81 -6.27
CA ASP A 388 -5.01 13.22 -5.14
C ASP A 388 -3.71 12.39 -5.14
N LEU A 389 -2.59 13.04 -5.43
CA LEU A 389 -1.26 12.42 -5.55
C LEU A 389 -0.37 12.80 -4.35
N ILE A 390 0.08 11.81 -3.59
CA ILE A 390 0.85 12.03 -2.37
C ILE A 390 2.24 11.40 -2.53
N PHE A 391 3.28 12.19 -2.33
CA PHE A 391 4.67 11.71 -2.26
C PHE A 391 5.17 11.63 -0.82
N VAL A 392 5.69 10.47 -0.45
CA VAL A 392 6.38 10.24 0.82
C VAL A 392 7.84 9.93 0.54
N PHE A 393 8.71 10.89 0.85
CA PHE A 393 10.14 10.75 0.63
C PHE A 393 10.86 10.36 1.92
N ASP A 394 11.59 9.26 1.87
CA ASP A 394 12.59 8.96 2.88
C ASP A 394 13.75 9.95 2.75
N ALA A 395 13.91 10.78 3.77
CA ALA A 395 14.93 11.79 3.92
C ALA A 395 15.94 11.42 5.01
N SER A 396 15.97 10.15 5.44
CA SER A 396 16.87 9.62 6.46
C SER A 396 18.34 9.68 6.04
N SER A 397 19.23 9.33 6.97
CA SER A 397 20.68 9.31 6.74
C SER A 397 21.17 8.15 5.86
N SER A 398 20.36 7.11 5.62
CA SER A 398 20.73 6.00 4.73
C SER A 398 20.69 6.42 3.25
N ILE A 399 19.95 7.48 2.92
CA ILE A 399 19.89 8.04 1.57
C ILE A 399 20.87 9.21 1.41
N ARG A 400 21.77 9.11 0.43
CA ARG A 400 22.75 10.16 0.12
C ARG A 400 22.05 11.40 -0.45
N LYS A 401 22.59 12.60 -0.20
CA LYS A 401 22.01 13.85 -0.72
C LYS A 401 21.79 13.85 -2.26
N PRO A 402 22.74 13.39 -3.10
CA PRO A 402 22.52 13.32 -4.54
C PRO A 402 21.42 12.33 -4.93
N ASP A 403 21.30 11.21 -4.21
CA ASP A 403 20.28 10.19 -4.44
C ASP A 403 18.88 10.70 -4.06
N PHE A 404 18.77 11.41 -2.92
CA PHE A 404 17.52 12.08 -2.51
C PHE A 404 17.04 13.08 -3.58
N GLN A 405 17.96 13.87 -4.14
CA GLN A 405 17.65 14.80 -5.23
C GLN A 405 17.16 14.11 -6.49
N LEU A 406 17.69 12.92 -6.82
CA LEU A 406 17.17 12.11 -7.92
C LEU A 406 15.75 11.60 -7.64
N GLY A 407 15.42 11.27 -6.38
CA GLY A 407 14.06 10.93 -5.96
C GLY A 407 13.07 12.10 -6.14
N LEU A 408 13.48 13.32 -5.79
CA LEU A 408 12.67 14.52 -6.05
C LEU A 408 12.46 14.74 -7.55
N ARG A 409 13.51 14.59 -8.36
CA ARG A 409 13.41 14.68 -9.83
C ARG A 409 12.48 13.64 -10.44
N PHE A 410 12.48 12.42 -9.90
CA PHE A 410 11.51 11.40 -10.31
C PHE A 410 10.07 11.88 -10.08
N ALA A 411 9.77 12.44 -8.91
CA ALA A 411 8.45 12.99 -8.62
C ALA A 411 8.09 14.20 -9.50
N GLN A 412 9.06 15.06 -9.80
CA GLN A 412 8.87 16.19 -10.74
C GLN A 412 8.53 15.70 -12.15
N GLU A 413 9.23 14.70 -12.67
CA GLU A 413 8.93 14.11 -13.98
C GLU A 413 7.55 13.44 -13.98
N LEU A 414 7.18 12.73 -12.91
CA LEU A 414 5.83 12.15 -12.80
C LEU A 414 4.75 13.23 -12.79
N VAL A 415 4.95 14.29 -12.01
CA VAL A 415 4.07 15.47 -12.02
C VAL A 415 3.98 16.08 -13.41
N LYS A 416 5.11 16.23 -14.12
CA LYS A 416 5.15 16.79 -15.47
C LYS A 416 4.31 15.94 -16.44
N LEU A 417 4.39 14.61 -16.33
CA LEU A 417 3.57 13.69 -17.13
C LEU A 417 2.07 13.86 -16.87
N LEU A 418 1.71 14.18 -15.63
CA LEU A 418 0.33 14.50 -15.22
C LEU A 418 -0.02 15.98 -15.48
N GLY A 419 0.86 16.76 -16.13
CA GLY A 419 0.71 18.19 -16.33
C GLY A 419 -0.61 18.61 -16.99
N SER A 420 -1.08 17.83 -17.96
CA SER A 420 -2.34 18.06 -18.71
C SER A 420 -3.60 17.97 -17.84
N THR A 421 -3.50 17.47 -16.60
CA THR A 421 -4.65 17.18 -15.75
C THR A 421 -4.93 18.23 -14.68
N TRP A 422 -4.13 19.31 -14.63
CA TRP A 422 -4.33 20.43 -13.71
C TRP A 422 -5.48 21.34 -14.19
N LYS A 423 -6.68 21.08 -13.67
CA LYS A 423 -7.89 21.91 -13.79
C LYS A 423 -8.62 21.98 -12.43
N PRO A 424 -9.58 22.89 -12.20
CA PRO A 424 -10.43 22.83 -11.00
C PRO A 424 -11.10 21.45 -10.91
N GLY A 425 -10.85 20.72 -9.82
CA GLY A 425 -11.29 19.31 -9.69
C GLY A 425 -10.38 18.27 -10.37
N GLY A 426 -9.22 18.66 -10.91
CA GLY A 426 -8.21 17.80 -11.54
C GLY A 426 -7.22 17.20 -10.53
N THR A 427 -5.91 17.45 -10.68
CA THR A 427 -4.87 16.91 -9.78
C THR A 427 -4.54 17.84 -8.61
N HIS A 428 -4.54 17.31 -7.38
CA HIS A 428 -3.90 17.92 -6.21
C HIS A 428 -2.69 17.09 -5.79
N VAL A 429 -1.64 17.75 -5.32
CA VAL A 429 -0.39 17.10 -4.91
C VAL A 429 -0.06 17.45 -3.47
N ALA A 430 0.41 16.47 -2.70
CA ALA A 430 1.01 16.67 -1.38
C ALA A 430 2.39 16.01 -1.33
N ALA A 431 3.27 16.55 -0.51
CA ALA A 431 4.56 15.93 -0.24
C ALA A 431 4.89 15.98 1.25
N LEU A 432 5.45 14.88 1.74
CA LEU A 432 6.01 14.79 3.07
C LEU A 432 7.36 14.10 3.03
N THR A 433 8.21 14.43 3.99
CA THR A 433 9.49 13.76 4.19
C THR A 433 9.53 13.09 5.55
N TYR A 434 10.31 12.03 5.68
CA TYR A 434 10.55 11.42 6.98
C TYR A 434 12.01 11.02 7.19
N GLY A 435 12.43 11.08 8.45
CA GLY A 435 13.69 10.52 8.94
C GLY A 435 13.44 9.99 10.34
N THR A 436 14.08 10.58 11.35
CA THR A 436 13.67 10.36 12.76
C THR A 436 12.25 10.85 13.02
N ASN A 437 11.87 11.97 12.40
CA ASN A 437 10.54 12.55 12.46
C ASN A 437 9.97 12.68 11.04
N ALA A 438 8.65 12.56 10.91
CA ALA A 438 7.93 12.86 9.68
C ALA A 438 7.46 14.32 9.68
N ARG A 439 7.49 14.98 8.52
CA ARG A 439 7.07 16.38 8.34
C ARG A 439 6.37 16.57 7.00
N ILE A 440 5.32 17.37 7.00
CA ILE A 440 4.61 17.79 5.78
C ILE A 440 5.39 18.93 5.16
N GLU A 441 5.73 18.83 3.88
CA GLU A 441 6.38 19.90 3.12
C GLU A 441 5.36 20.86 2.54
N PHE A 442 4.24 20.30 2.05
CA PHE A 442 3.02 20.99 1.62
C PHE A 442 1.87 19.96 1.51
N ASN A 443 0.63 20.42 1.61
CA ASN A 443 -0.55 19.56 1.66
C ASN A 443 -1.44 19.71 0.40
N LEU A 444 -2.44 18.85 0.25
CA LEU A 444 -3.44 18.92 -0.79
C LEU A 444 -4.22 20.24 -0.69
N GLY A 445 -4.38 20.95 -1.81
CA GLY A 445 -5.10 22.22 -1.88
C GLY A 445 -4.30 23.45 -1.42
N ASP A 446 -3.01 23.31 -1.09
CA ASP A 446 -2.15 24.46 -0.79
C ASP A 446 -1.95 25.34 -2.04
N ALA A 447 -2.12 26.65 -1.89
CA ALA A 447 -1.92 27.65 -2.95
C ALA A 447 -0.49 27.62 -3.52
N SER A 448 0.48 27.14 -2.73
CA SER A 448 1.87 26.95 -3.16
C SER A 448 2.05 25.86 -4.22
N VAL A 449 1.05 24.98 -4.42
CA VAL A 449 1.10 23.85 -5.38
C VAL A 449 -0.15 23.77 -6.27
N ASN A 450 -0.79 24.90 -6.53
CA ASN A 450 -2.04 24.98 -7.31
C ASN A 450 -1.89 24.80 -8.84
N SER A 451 -0.68 24.53 -9.33
CA SER A 451 -0.41 24.22 -10.75
C SER A 451 0.75 23.23 -10.87
N ALA A 452 0.86 22.59 -12.03
CA ALA A 452 1.95 21.66 -12.35
C ALA A 452 3.32 22.26 -12.08
N LYS A 453 3.52 23.48 -12.60
CA LYS A 453 4.78 24.20 -12.52
C LYS A 453 5.16 24.48 -11.07
N LYS A 454 4.25 25.05 -10.28
CA LYS A 454 4.50 25.35 -8.86
C LYS A 454 4.72 24.10 -8.02
N ALA A 455 3.97 23.03 -8.28
CA ALA A 455 4.18 21.75 -7.61
C ALA A 455 5.59 21.21 -7.89
N MET A 456 6.07 21.25 -9.15
CA MET A 456 7.44 20.84 -9.49
C MET A 456 8.49 21.70 -8.80
N GLU A 457 8.33 23.02 -8.81
CA GLU A 457 9.24 23.97 -8.14
C GLU A 457 9.33 23.65 -6.64
N ARG A 458 8.16 23.52 -5.98
CA ARG A 458 8.08 23.23 -4.55
C ARG A 458 8.66 21.86 -4.18
N ILE A 459 8.47 20.84 -5.01
CA ILE A 459 9.12 19.52 -4.83
C ILE A 459 10.65 19.66 -4.91
N GLY A 460 11.17 20.45 -5.85
CA GLY A 460 12.61 20.65 -6.04
C GLY A 460 13.30 21.37 -4.87
N GLU A 461 12.55 22.15 -4.09
CA GLU A 461 13.07 22.88 -2.93
C GLU A 461 13.20 22.04 -1.65
N ILE A 462 12.62 20.82 -1.63
CA ILE A 462 12.62 19.95 -0.46
C ILE A 462 14.06 19.56 -0.09
N LYS A 463 14.44 19.80 1.18
CA LYS A 463 15.79 19.53 1.68
C LYS A 463 15.85 18.24 2.49
N ARG A 464 16.85 17.40 2.27
CA ARG A 464 17.06 16.19 3.09
C ARG A 464 17.36 16.55 4.56
N ALA A 465 16.57 16.02 5.49
CA ALA A 465 16.73 16.27 6.93
C ALA A 465 17.80 15.39 7.59
N GLY A 466 17.94 14.14 7.15
CA GLY A 466 18.73 13.11 7.83
C GLY A 466 18.07 12.56 9.09
N GLY A 467 18.81 11.69 9.79
CA GLY A 467 18.35 11.00 11.00
C GLY A 467 18.08 9.51 10.76
N GLY A 468 17.30 8.89 11.65
CA GLY A 468 16.85 7.51 11.50
C GLY A 468 15.79 7.35 10.42
N THR A 469 15.13 6.20 10.39
CA THR A 469 14.16 5.82 9.35
C THR A 469 12.88 5.35 10.04
N ALA A 470 11.85 6.21 10.06
CA ALA A 470 10.59 5.97 10.78
C ALA A 470 9.38 5.86 9.83
N SER A 471 9.27 4.73 9.11
CA SER A 471 8.24 4.53 8.08
C SER A 471 6.82 4.55 8.63
N ARG A 472 6.57 3.93 9.79
CA ARG A 472 5.22 3.90 10.39
C ARG A 472 4.74 5.31 10.80
N PRO A 473 5.52 6.12 11.57
CA PRO A 473 5.14 7.50 11.86
C PRO A 473 4.86 8.35 10.61
N ALA A 474 5.55 8.10 9.50
CA ALA A 474 5.26 8.78 8.23
C ALA A 474 3.85 8.46 7.71
N LEU A 475 3.45 7.19 7.73
CA LEU A 475 2.10 6.77 7.33
C LEU A 475 1.02 7.22 8.33
N ASP A 476 1.32 7.22 9.62
CA ASP A 476 0.44 7.79 10.65
C ASP A 476 0.23 9.31 10.41
N LEU A 477 1.26 10.03 9.93
CA LEU A 477 1.13 11.44 9.55
C LEU A 477 0.25 11.63 8.30
N VAL A 478 0.38 10.76 7.28
CA VAL A 478 -0.56 10.74 6.14
C VAL A 478 -1.99 10.60 6.63
N ARG A 479 -2.23 9.60 7.48
CA ARG A 479 -3.55 9.31 8.04
C ARG A 479 -4.15 10.52 8.78
N ASN A 480 -3.37 11.20 9.60
CA ASN A 480 -3.89 12.23 10.49
C ASN A 480 -3.94 13.62 9.85
N ALA A 481 -3.08 13.90 8.87
CA ALA A 481 -2.90 15.25 8.35
C ALA A 481 -3.10 15.41 6.84
N ILE A 482 -3.03 14.33 6.05
CA ILE A 482 -3.31 14.39 4.60
C ILE A 482 -4.72 13.91 4.30
N VAL A 483 -5.14 12.76 4.87
CA VAL A 483 -6.49 12.18 4.63
C VAL A 483 -7.63 13.18 4.84
N PRO A 484 -7.64 14.05 5.87
CA PRO A 484 -8.71 15.05 6.04
C PRO A 484 -8.85 16.04 4.86
N PHE A 485 -7.81 16.22 4.06
CA PHE A 485 -7.79 17.12 2.90
C PHE A 485 -8.00 16.39 1.57
N THR A 486 -8.18 15.07 1.59
CA THR A 486 -8.49 14.31 0.39
C THR A 486 -9.92 14.57 -0.07
N ARG A 487 -10.12 14.60 -1.39
CA ARG A 487 -11.44 14.88 -1.97
C ARG A 487 -12.31 13.63 -1.97
N LYS A 488 -13.62 13.82 -1.75
CA LYS A 488 -14.59 12.72 -1.82
C LYS A 488 -14.74 12.28 -3.28
N GLY A 489 -14.63 10.98 -3.55
CA GLY A 489 -14.69 10.43 -4.91
C GLY A 489 -13.45 10.72 -5.78
N SER A 490 -12.36 11.25 -5.22
CA SER A 490 -11.06 11.30 -5.92
C SER A 490 -10.35 9.96 -5.90
N GLN A 491 -9.57 9.67 -6.95
CA GLN A 491 -8.56 8.61 -6.91
C GLN A 491 -7.40 9.07 -6.02
N LYS A 492 -6.94 8.22 -5.10
CA LYS A 492 -5.91 8.56 -4.10
C LYS A 492 -4.68 7.69 -4.31
N VAL A 493 -3.57 8.31 -4.73
CA VAL A 493 -2.34 7.59 -5.10
C VAL A 493 -1.18 7.95 -4.17
N LEU A 494 -0.68 6.90 -3.51
CA LEU A 494 0.44 6.75 -2.60
C LEU A 494 1.83 6.51 -3.22
N PHE A 495 2.76 7.45 -3.41
CA PHE A 495 4.15 7.07 -3.75
C PHE A 495 5.06 7.09 -2.52
N PHE A 496 5.39 5.91 -2.00
CA PHE A 496 6.27 5.73 -0.84
C PHE A 496 7.69 5.37 -1.27
N ILE A 497 8.60 6.34 -1.27
CA ILE A 497 9.96 6.20 -1.82
C ILE A 497 10.96 6.07 -0.67
N THR A 498 11.60 4.90 -0.55
CA THR A 498 12.52 4.56 0.55
C THR A 498 13.60 3.58 0.09
N ASP A 499 14.69 3.46 0.85
CA ASP A 499 15.63 2.34 0.70
C ASP A 499 15.24 1.12 1.56
N GLY A 500 14.16 1.22 2.34
CA GLY A 500 13.48 0.09 3.00
C GLY A 500 14.27 -0.49 4.16
N HIS A 501 14.33 0.24 5.28
CA HIS A 501 14.90 -0.21 6.55
C HIS A 501 14.39 0.61 7.76
N SER A 502 13.08 0.56 8.07
CA SER A 502 12.61 1.26 9.27
C SER A 502 13.26 0.69 10.52
N ASN A 503 13.91 1.58 11.28
CA ASN A 503 14.58 1.27 12.53
C ASN A 503 13.89 1.93 13.73
N ILE A 504 12.81 2.69 13.50
CA ILE A 504 12.09 3.47 14.51
C ILE A 504 10.57 3.32 14.31
N GLY A 505 9.83 3.12 15.40
CA GLY A 505 8.36 3.23 15.40
C GLY A 505 7.58 1.94 15.12
N GLY A 506 8.23 0.79 14.92
CA GLY A 506 7.57 -0.50 14.70
C GLY A 506 7.01 -0.70 13.29
N SER A 507 6.23 -1.77 13.07
CA SER A 507 5.76 -2.15 11.72
C SER A 507 4.77 -1.13 11.12
N PRO A 508 4.94 -0.78 9.82
CA PRO A 508 4.04 0.12 9.09
C PRO A 508 2.72 -0.54 8.67
N ARG A 509 2.60 -1.88 8.77
CA ARG A 509 1.49 -2.68 8.23
C ARG A 509 0.10 -2.17 8.62
N LYS A 510 -0.12 -1.83 9.88
CA LYS A 510 -1.45 -1.38 10.37
C LYS A 510 -1.83 -0.03 9.77
N ALA A 511 -0.90 0.92 9.73
CA ALA A 511 -1.13 2.25 9.18
C ALA A 511 -1.38 2.18 7.67
N ALA A 512 -0.58 1.39 6.96
CA ALA A 512 -0.75 1.19 5.52
C ALA A 512 -2.06 0.49 5.18
N LYS A 513 -2.42 -0.58 5.91
CA LYS A 513 -3.70 -1.29 5.73
C LYS A 513 -4.91 -0.37 5.89
N PHE A 514 -4.90 0.51 6.89
CA PHE A 514 -5.96 1.51 7.07
C PHE A 514 -6.10 2.42 5.84
N LEU A 515 -4.98 2.94 5.32
CA LEU A 515 -5.00 3.81 4.14
C LEU A 515 -5.56 3.08 2.91
N ARG A 516 -5.16 1.83 2.69
CA ARG A 516 -5.64 1.01 1.56
C ARG A 516 -7.11 0.63 1.69
N ASP A 517 -7.47 0.01 2.81
CA ASP A 517 -8.75 -0.69 2.96
C ASP A 517 -9.89 0.27 3.35
N GLU A 518 -9.61 1.28 4.18
CA GLU A 518 -10.63 2.19 4.70
C GLU A 518 -10.67 3.54 3.99
N LYS A 519 -9.56 3.94 3.35
CA LYS A 519 -9.43 5.23 2.65
C LYS A 519 -9.18 5.10 1.16
N GLU A 520 -9.16 3.87 0.63
CA GLU A 520 -9.06 3.57 -0.80
C GLU A 520 -7.81 4.16 -1.45
N PHE A 521 -6.68 4.20 -0.72
CA PHE A 521 -5.39 4.57 -1.29
C PHE A 521 -4.79 3.43 -2.10
N GLU A 522 -4.28 3.76 -3.28
CA GLU A 522 -3.43 2.92 -4.09
C GLU A 522 -1.96 3.25 -3.78
N ILE A 523 -1.25 2.35 -3.09
CA ILE A 523 0.09 2.62 -2.57
C ILE A 523 1.16 1.91 -3.39
N TYR A 524 2.01 2.69 -4.03
CA TYR A 524 3.23 2.28 -4.72
C TYR A 524 4.43 2.44 -3.78
N ALA A 525 4.97 1.32 -3.30
CA ALA A 525 6.17 1.30 -2.47
C ALA A 525 7.41 1.12 -3.36
N ILE A 526 8.22 2.16 -3.45
CA ILE A 526 9.42 2.21 -4.28
C ILE A 526 10.66 2.05 -3.40
N GLY A 527 11.25 0.87 -3.48
CA GLY A 527 12.53 0.51 -2.88
C GLY A 527 13.72 0.90 -3.75
N VAL A 528 14.64 1.71 -3.25
CA VAL A 528 15.84 2.10 -4.00
C VAL A 528 17.11 1.77 -3.22
N GLY A 529 17.91 0.84 -3.72
CA GLY A 529 19.19 0.50 -3.11
C GLY A 529 19.53 -0.98 -3.15
N LYS A 530 20.70 -1.35 -2.62
CA LYS A 530 21.24 -2.73 -2.60
C LYS A 530 20.74 -3.59 -1.42
N LYS A 531 20.07 -2.98 -0.45
CA LYS A 531 19.56 -3.61 0.77
C LYS A 531 18.17 -3.05 0.99
N VAL A 532 17.18 -3.59 0.27
CA VAL A 532 15.79 -3.16 0.40
C VAL A 532 15.03 -4.26 1.12
N MET A 533 14.36 -3.93 2.23
CA MET A 533 13.56 -4.91 2.97
C MET A 533 12.21 -5.16 2.30
N ARG A 534 12.15 -6.22 1.46
CA ARG A 534 10.94 -6.63 0.72
C ARG A 534 9.69 -6.70 1.61
N ARG A 535 9.79 -7.37 2.77
CA ARG A 535 8.66 -7.55 3.69
C ARG A 535 8.06 -6.21 4.14
N GLU A 536 8.90 -5.21 4.41
CA GLU A 536 8.41 -3.90 4.83
C GLU A 536 7.69 -3.18 3.68
N LEU A 537 8.26 -3.22 2.46
CA LEU A 537 7.60 -2.63 1.29
C LEU A 537 6.25 -3.28 0.99
N MET A 538 6.16 -4.60 1.14
CA MET A 538 4.92 -5.36 0.97
C MET A 538 3.86 -5.04 2.02
N GLU A 539 4.28 -4.80 3.25
CA GLU A 539 3.38 -4.34 4.29
C GLU A 539 2.78 -2.96 3.95
N ILE A 540 3.51 -2.13 3.19
CA ILE A 540 3.13 -0.77 2.77
C ILE A 540 2.32 -0.74 1.47
N ALA A 541 2.75 -1.46 0.45
CA ALA A 541 2.18 -1.42 -0.89
C ALA A 541 0.73 -1.94 -0.96
N SER A 542 0.03 -1.56 -2.03
CA SER A 542 -1.23 -2.17 -2.44
C SER A 542 -1.02 -3.49 -3.18
N GLU A 543 -2.08 -4.26 -3.32
CA GLU A 543 -2.09 -5.52 -4.07
C GLU A 543 -2.52 -5.26 -5.53
N PRO A 544 -1.97 -5.98 -6.54
CA PRO A 544 -0.96 -7.03 -6.40
C PRO A 544 0.46 -6.48 -6.19
N GLU A 545 1.27 -7.16 -5.37
CA GLU A 545 2.62 -6.72 -4.99
C GLU A 545 3.57 -6.47 -6.17
N ASP A 546 3.46 -7.24 -7.27
CA ASP A 546 4.38 -7.16 -8.40
C ASP A 546 4.20 -5.90 -9.27
N GLU A 547 3.05 -5.22 -9.14
CA GLU A 547 2.77 -3.92 -9.75
C GLU A 547 3.09 -2.74 -8.82
N HIS A 548 2.90 -2.92 -7.51
CA HIS A 548 2.94 -1.84 -6.52
C HIS A 548 4.25 -1.79 -5.72
N VAL A 549 5.05 -2.87 -5.73
CA VAL A 549 6.41 -2.88 -5.18
C VAL A 549 7.41 -2.74 -6.32
N ILE A 550 8.01 -1.55 -6.43
CA ILE A 550 9.03 -1.25 -7.44
C ILE A 550 10.37 -1.23 -6.73
N SER A 551 11.30 -2.10 -7.14
CA SER A 551 12.66 -2.10 -6.60
C SER A 551 13.70 -1.85 -7.68
N VAL A 552 14.56 -0.86 -7.48
CA VAL A 552 15.67 -0.50 -8.39
C VAL A 552 17.00 -0.41 -7.65
N ARG A 553 18.14 -0.58 -8.34
CA ARG A 553 19.46 -0.53 -7.67
C ARG A 553 19.87 0.88 -7.29
N LYS A 554 19.50 1.86 -8.11
CA LYS A 554 19.95 3.25 -7.97
C LYS A 554 18.81 4.20 -8.32
N TYR A 555 18.75 5.35 -7.66
CA TYR A 555 17.78 6.40 -7.98
C TYR A 555 17.89 6.90 -9.43
N LYS A 556 19.07 6.79 -10.04
CA LYS A 556 19.27 7.11 -11.47
C LYS A 556 18.46 6.20 -12.38
N GLU A 557 18.31 4.91 -12.05
CA GLU A 557 17.52 3.96 -12.84
C GLU A 557 16.03 4.28 -12.74
N LEU A 558 15.55 4.64 -11.54
CA LEU A 558 14.17 5.09 -11.33
C LEU A 558 13.85 6.36 -12.13
N LEU A 559 14.75 7.35 -12.12
CA LEU A 559 14.60 8.56 -12.91
C LEU A 559 14.66 8.28 -14.42
N HIS A 560 15.51 7.36 -14.86
CA HIS A 560 15.58 6.97 -16.27
C HIS A 560 14.27 6.29 -16.69
N ALA A 561 13.74 5.41 -15.85
CA ALA A 561 12.50 4.69 -16.11
C ALA A 561 11.31 5.61 -16.30
N VAL A 562 11.10 6.60 -15.41
CA VAL A 562 9.97 7.55 -15.55
C VAL A 562 10.06 8.40 -16.81
N LYS A 563 11.28 8.75 -17.25
CA LYS A 563 11.48 9.51 -18.50
C LYS A 563 11.14 8.69 -19.74
N GLN A 564 11.33 7.38 -19.71
CA GLN A 564 11.02 6.47 -20.82
C GLN A 564 9.53 6.15 -20.94
N VAL A 565 8.71 6.42 -19.91
CA VAL A 565 7.28 6.06 -19.87
C VAL A 565 6.51 6.59 -21.09
N VAL A 566 6.83 7.78 -21.58
CA VAL A 566 6.13 8.41 -22.73
C VAL A 566 6.38 7.69 -24.05
N ASP A 567 7.53 7.03 -24.18
CA ASP A 567 7.97 6.38 -25.42
C ASP A 567 7.51 4.91 -25.51
N ILE A 568 7.07 4.34 -24.38
CA ILE A 568 6.60 2.96 -24.31
C ILE A 568 5.16 2.87 -24.85
N LYS A 569 4.98 2.21 -26.00
CA LYS A 569 3.68 1.76 -26.49
C LYS A 569 3.38 0.37 -25.94
N ILE A 570 2.22 0.19 -25.33
CA ILE A 570 1.75 -1.12 -24.86
C ILE A 570 0.68 -1.62 -25.82
N ASP A 571 0.93 -2.78 -26.41
CA ASP A 571 -0.06 -3.48 -27.21
C ASP A 571 -0.98 -4.33 -26.30
N TYR A 572 -2.24 -3.93 -26.24
CA TYR A 572 -3.28 -4.63 -25.46
C TYR A 572 -4.04 -5.68 -26.26
N SER A 573 -3.82 -5.76 -27.58
CA SER A 573 -4.49 -6.72 -28.48
C SER A 573 -4.19 -8.20 -28.21
N PRO A 574 -3.00 -8.60 -27.69
CA PRO A 574 -2.75 -10.01 -27.43
C PRO A 574 -3.65 -10.52 -26.31
N CYS A 575 -4.32 -11.64 -26.56
CA CYS A 575 -5.24 -12.30 -25.63
C CYS A 575 -4.53 -12.92 -24.42
N GLY A 576 -5.28 -13.20 -23.36
CA GLY A 576 -4.84 -14.03 -22.24
C GLY A 576 -3.71 -13.43 -21.41
N PHE A 577 -3.49 -12.11 -21.50
CA PHE A 577 -2.53 -11.44 -20.63
C PHE A 577 -3.25 -10.90 -19.40
N SER A 578 -2.76 -11.27 -18.23
CA SER A 578 -3.22 -10.75 -16.94
C SER A 578 -2.00 -10.36 -16.10
N PRO A 579 -2.11 -9.31 -15.26
CA PRO A 579 -1.05 -8.97 -14.31
C PRO A 579 -0.94 -9.96 -13.15
N VAL A 580 -1.86 -10.92 -13.00
CA VAL A 580 -1.85 -11.88 -11.90
C VAL A 580 -0.72 -12.90 -12.08
N ASN A 581 0.24 -12.90 -11.15
CA ASN A 581 1.31 -13.91 -11.06
C ASN A 581 1.05 -14.89 -9.90
N LEU A 582 0.49 -16.06 -10.18
CA LEU A 582 -0.03 -17.02 -9.18
C LEU A 582 1.03 -17.89 -8.50
N ARG A 583 2.30 -17.44 -8.44
CA ARG A 583 3.35 -18.19 -7.72
C ARG A 583 3.14 -18.25 -6.20
N ALA A 584 2.10 -17.61 -5.66
CA ALA A 584 1.61 -17.79 -4.30
C ALA A 584 0.39 -18.73 -4.26
N ARG A 585 0.36 -19.70 -3.34
CA ARG A 585 -0.79 -20.60 -3.16
C ARG A 585 -2.02 -19.80 -2.72
N ILE A 586 -3.07 -19.76 -3.55
CA ILE A 586 -4.32 -19.07 -3.24
C ILE A 586 -5.42 -20.11 -3.00
N VAL A 587 -6.03 -20.09 -1.81
CA VAL A 587 -7.17 -20.96 -1.43
C VAL A 587 -8.27 -20.09 -0.83
N GLY A 588 -9.52 -20.25 -1.29
CA GLY A 588 -10.71 -19.74 -0.58
C GLY A 588 -11.29 -18.38 -1.03
N GLY A 589 -11.39 -18.09 -2.33
CA GLY A 589 -12.17 -16.95 -2.84
C GLY A 589 -11.69 -15.57 -2.36
N ASN A 590 -10.60 -15.05 -2.94
CA ASN A 590 -10.05 -13.74 -2.57
C ASN A 590 -10.66 -12.59 -3.38
N LYS A 591 -10.57 -11.35 -2.86
CA LYS A 591 -10.87 -10.16 -3.66
C LYS A 591 -9.84 -10.10 -4.79
N ALA A 592 -10.32 -9.98 -6.04
CA ALA A 592 -9.42 -9.71 -7.16
C ALA A 592 -8.89 -8.27 -7.03
N GLY A 593 -7.71 -7.99 -7.61
CA GLY A 593 -7.26 -6.63 -7.86
C GLY A 593 -7.92 -6.04 -9.11
N ARG A 594 -7.89 -4.71 -9.25
CA ARG A 594 -8.40 -3.99 -10.43
C ARG A 594 -7.60 -4.37 -11.67
N GLY A 595 -8.29 -4.82 -12.72
CA GLY A 595 -7.65 -5.27 -13.97
C GLY A 595 -6.95 -6.63 -13.89
N ASN A 596 -7.08 -7.36 -12.77
CA ASN A 596 -6.49 -8.71 -12.64
C ASN A 596 -7.11 -9.73 -13.59
N TRP A 597 -8.41 -9.60 -13.87
CA TRP A 597 -9.14 -10.50 -14.77
C TRP A 597 -9.78 -9.66 -15.89
N PRO A 598 -8.97 -9.10 -16.80
CA PRO A 598 -9.40 -8.02 -17.69
C PRO A 598 -10.40 -8.46 -18.77
N TRP A 599 -10.57 -9.76 -18.98
CA TRP A 599 -11.61 -10.31 -19.85
C TRP A 599 -12.93 -10.55 -19.13
N GLN A 600 -12.97 -10.53 -17.80
CA GLN A 600 -14.20 -10.79 -17.06
C GLN A 600 -15.20 -9.67 -17.32
N VAL A 601 -16.39 -10.05 -17.76
CA VAL A 601 -17.51 -9.12 -17.99
C VAL A 601 -18.73 -9.51 -17.17
N GLY A 602 -19.57 -8.53 -16.86
CA GLY A 602 -20.88 -8.72 -16.26
C GLY A 602 -21.99 -8.54 -17.30
N ILE A 603 -22.83 -9.55 -17.48
CA ILE A 603 -24.01 -9.50 -18.35
C ILE A 603 -25.19 -9.02 -17.50
N HIS A 604 -25.68 -7.83 -17.81
CA HIS A 604 -26.79 -7.19 -17.11
C HIS A 604 -28.05 -7.24 -17.96
N LYS A 605 -29.20 -7.51 -17.33
CA LYS A 605 -30.52 -7.44 -17.97
C LYS A 605 -31.30 -6.27 -17.39
N LEU A 606 -32.05 -5.55 -18.23
CA LEU A 606 -33.06 -4.60 -17.77
C LEU A 606 -34.20 -5.34 -17.05
N ASP A 607 -34.52 -4.90 -15.84
CA ASP A 607 -35.72 -5.33 -15.15
C ASP A 607 -36.94 -4.46 -15.52
N ASN A 608 -38.11 -4.80 -14.98
CA ASN A 608 -39.37 -4.09 -15.22
C ASN A 608 -39.35 -2.62 -14.77
N THR A 609 -38.32 -2.20 -14.03
CA THR A 609 -38.11 -0.80 -13.58
C THR A 609 -37.02 -0.09 -14.40
N ASN A 610 -36.63 -0.65 -15.55
CA ASN A 610 -35.53 -0.19 -16.40
C ASN A 610 -34.17 -0.11 -15.68
N LYS A 611 -33.98 -0.92 -14.64
CA LYS A 611 -32.70 -0.99 -13.93
C LYS A 611 -31.88 -2.17 -14.44
N LEU A 612 -30.60 -1.92 -14.71
CA LEU A 612 -29.65 -2.98 -15.06
C LEU A 612 -29.35 -3.85 -13.83
N VAL A 613 -29.65 -5.14 -13.94
CA VAL A 613 -29.42 -6.15 -12.91
C VAL A 613 -28.46 -7.20 -13.45
N LEU A 614 -27.38 -7.47 -12.71
CA LEU A 614 -26.43 -8.53 -13.06
C LEU A 614 -27.16 -9.87 -13.16
N ARG A 615 -27.07 -10.49 -14.33
CA ARG A 615 -27.68 -11.79 -14.64
C ARG A 615 -26.64 -12.91 -14.59
N CYS A 616 -25.54 -12.72 -15.31
CA CYS A 616 -24.46 -13.69 -15.47
C CYS A 616 -23.10 -12.99 -15.61
N GLY A 617 -22.03 -13.76 -15.49
CA GLY A 617 -20.70 -13.40 -15.97
C GLY A 617 -20.49 -13.81 -17.43
N GLY A 618 -19.36 -13.38 -17.99
CA GLY A 618 -18.89 -13.76 -19.31
C GLY A 618 -17.40 -13.50 -19.45
N ALA A 619 -16.83 -13.86 -20.59
CA ALA A 619 -15.48 -13.45 -20.95
C ALA A 619 -15.42 -12.81 -22.34
N LEU A 620 -14.73 -11.67 -22.43
CA LEU A 620 -14.42 -11.03 -23.70
C LEU A 620 -13.40 -11.89 -24.47
N ILE A 621 -13.77 -12.39 -25.65
CA ILE A 621 -12.90 -13.24 -26.50
C ILE A 621 -12.40 -12.47 -27.74
N LYS A 622 -13.16 -11.47 -28.20
CA LYS A 622 -12.75 -10.42 -29.15
C LYS A 622 -13.38 -9.09 -28.70
N PRO A 623 -12.90 -7.91 -29.17
CA PRO A 623 -13.47 -6.61 -28.79
C PRO A 623 -15.00 -6.53 -28.89
N GLY A 624 -15.61 -7.12 -29.92
CA GLY A 624 -17.07 -7.15 -30.12
C GLY A 624 -17.78 -8.45 -29.71
N TRP A 625 -17.09 -9.41 -29.07
CA TRP A 625 -17.64 -10.75 -28.82
C TRP A 625 -17.37 -11.27 -27.41
N VAL A 626 -18.45 -11.74 -26.76
CA VAL A 626 -18.42 -12.31 -25.41
C VAL A 626 -18.83 -13.78 -25.43
N LEU A 627 -18.03 -14.61 -24.78
CA LEU A 627 -18.33 -15.99 -24.45
C LEU A 627 -19.07 -16.08 -23.12
N THR A 628 -20.19 -16.81 -23.08
CA THR A 628 -20.96 -17.06 -21.85
C THR A 628 -21.76 -18.37 -21.91
N ALA A 629 -22.59 -18.63 -20.91
CA ALA A 629 -23.46 -19.80 -20.83
C ALA A 629 -24.82 -19.54 -21.52
N ALA A 630 -25.41 -20.58 -22.10
CA ALA A 630 -26.70 -20.49 -22.78
C ALA A 630 -27.86 -20.29 -21.79
N HIS A 631 -27.81 -20.93 -20.62
CA HIS A 631 -28.86 -20.85 -19.60
C HIS A 631 -29.09 -19.42 -19.07
N CYS A 632 -28.13 -18.51 -19.26
CA CYS A 632 -28.26 -17.09 -18.94
C CYS A 632 -29.40 -16.39 -19.70
N PHE A 633 -29.76 -16.95 -20.86
CA PHE A 633 -30.80 -16.46 -21.77
C PHE A 633 -32.02 -17.39 -21.84
N ILE A 634 -32.18 -18.27 -20.86
CA ILE A 634 -33.37 -19.11 -20.73
C ILE A 634 -34.18 -18.61 -19.54
N SER A 635 -35.47 -18.36 -19.79
CA SER A 635 -36.43 -17.91 -18.78
C SER A 635 -37.56 -18.92 -18.64
N LEU A 636 -38.14 -18.97 -17.45
CA LEU A 636 -39.30 -19.81 -17.12
C LEU A 636 -40.56 -18.96 -17.24
N ASP A 637 -41.51 -19.40 -18.04
CA ASP A 637 -42.86 -18.85 -18.05
C ASP A 637 -43.52 -19.15 -16.69
N PRO A 638 -43.94 -18.13 -15.93
CA PRO A 638 -44.51 -18.32 -14.59
C PRO A 638 -45.90 -18.98 -14.60
N VAL A 639 -46.57 -19.02 -15.75
CA VAL A 639 -47.92 -19.58 -15.92
C VAL A 639 -47.84 -20.99 -16.50
N THR A 640 -47.13 -21.15 -17.62
CA THR A 640 -47.07 -22.44 -18.32
C THR A 640 -45.95 -23.35 -17.80
N PHE A 641 -45.04 -22.83 -16.97
CA PHE A 641 -43.82 -23.49 -16.52
C PHE A 641 -42.94 -24.01 -17.68
N LYS A 642 -43.20 -23.54 -18.92
CA LYS A 642 -42.36 -23.84 -20.08
C LYS A 642 -41.17 -22.89 -20.11
N ARG A 643 -40.01 -23.42 -20.47
CA ARG A 643 -38.80 -22.62 -20.66
C ARG A 643 -38.77 -22.09 -22.09
N TYR A 644 -38.38 -20.84 -22.25
CA TYR A 644 -38.24 -20.19 -23.55
C TYR A 644 -36.92 -19.42 -23.66
N LYS A 645 -36.49 -19.17 -24.90
CA LYS A 645 -35.31 -18.37 -25.21
C LYS A 645 -35.65 -16.89 -25.05
N ASP A 646 -35.01 -16.25 -24.09
CA ASP A 646 -35.17 -14.84 -23.72
C ASP A 646 -34.06 -14.03 -24.39
N VAL A 647 -34.05 -14.04 -25.72
CA VAL A 647 -33.00 -13.46 -26.56
C VAL A 647 -33.50 -12.34 -27.48
N VAL A 648 -34.81 -12.08 -27.50
CA VAL A 648 -35.43 -11.05 -28.34
C VAL A 648 -36.29 -10.12 -27.46
N PRO A 649 -36.08 -8.79 -27.50
CA PRO A 649 -34.99 -8.10 -28.20
C PRO A 649 -33.66 -8.25 -27.43
N ALA A 650 -32.55 -8.53 -28.13
CA ALA A 650 -31.24 -8.71 -27.51
C ALA A 650 -30.78 -7.47 -26.71
N GLN A 651 -31.27 -6.29 -27.08
CA GLN A 651 -30.90 -5.00 -26.48
C GLN A 651 -31.29 -4.84 -25.01
N ILE A 652 -32.15 -5.72 -24.48
CA ILE A 652 -32.43 -5.75 -23.04
C ILE A 652 -31.21 -6.22 -22.22
N TYR A 653 -30.19 -6.77 -22.90
CA TYR A 653 -28.91 -7.16 -22.32
C TYR A 653 -27.81 -6.14 -22.59
N THR A 654 -27.09 -5.78 -21.53
CA THR A 654 -25.91 -4.90 -21.56
C THR A 654 -24.72 -5.66 -20.99
N VAL A 655 -23.64 -5.71 -21.77
CA VAL A 655 -22.34 -6.22 -21.33
C VAL A 655 -21.57 -5.08 -20.68
N ARG A 656 -21.11 -5.33 -19.45
CA ARG A 656 -20.26 -4.41 -18.69
C ARG A 656 -18.85 -4.99 -18.58
N ALA A 657 -17.87 -4.34 -19.18
CA ALA A 657 -16.45 -4.68 -19.07
C ALA A 657 -15.68 -3.68 -18.22
N GLY A 658 -14.55 -4.10 -17.64
CA GLY A 658 -13.62 -3.23 -16.91
C GLY A 658 -14.10 -2.74 -15.56
N ASP A 659 -15.27 -3.18 -15.10
CA ASP A 659 -15.74 -2.96 -13.74
C ASP A 659 -15.04 -3.93 -12.78
N HIS A 660 -14.82 -3.48 -11.55
CA HIS A 660 -14.36 -4.25 -10.40
C HIS A 660 -15.35 -4.09 -9.24
N HIS A 661 -16.10 -2.98 -9.15
CA HIS A 661 -17.06 -2.72 -8.09
C HIS A 661 -18.43 -2.27 -8.62
N LEU A 662 -19.40 -3.18 -8.61
CA LEU A 662 -20.74 -3.01 -9.21
C LEU A 662 -21.64 -1.92 -8.57
N THR A 663 -21.18 -1.19 -7.56
CA THR A 663 -22.03 -0.22 -6.82
C THR A 663 -21.92 1.20 -7.33
N PHE A 664 -20.80 1.54 -7.96
CA PHE A 664 -20.57 2.86 -8.54
C PHE A 664 -19.97 2.67 -9.92
N LYS A 665 -20.21 3.63 -10.83
CA LYS A 665 -19.65 3.56 -12.18
C LYS A 665 -18.14 3.75 -12.12
N GLU A 666 -17.39 2.74 -12.54
CA GLU A 666 -15.94 2.82 -12.53
C GLU A 666 -15.39 3.50 -13.79
N PRO A 667 -14.23 4.16 -13.72
CA PRO A 667 -13.61 4.82 -14.87
C PRO A 667 -13.41 3.85 -16.04
N THR A 668 -12.89 2.68 -15.71
CA THR A 668 -12.60 1.59 -16.65
C THR A 668 -13.84 0.88 -17.16
N GLN A 669 -15.03 1.22 -16.65
CA GLN A 669 -16.29 0.59 -17.00
C GLN A 669 -16.73 0.97 -18.42
N GLN A 670 -16.98 -0.04 -19.24
CA GLN A 670 -17.57 0.09 -20.57
C GLN A 670 -18.86 -0.73 -20.62
N ASP A 671 -19.99 -0.04 -20.81
CA ASP A 671 -21.32 -0.67 -20.94
C ASP A 671 -21.71 -0.64 -22.42
N VAL A 672 -21.85 -1.83 -23.02
CA VAL A 672 -22.24 -1.98 -24.43
C VAL A 672 -23.43 -2.92 -24.54
N THR A 673 -24.48 -2.51 -25.22
CA THR A 673 -25.68 -3.33 -25.44
C THR A 673 -25.41 -4.45 -26.44
N ALA A 674 -26.08 -5.60 -26.26
CA ALA A 674 -26.03 -6.68 -27.23
C ALA A 674 -26.69 -6.28 -28.56
N LYS A 675 -26.04 -6.63 -29.66
CA LYS A 675 -26.61 -6.62 -31.01
C LYS A 675 -27.46 -7.87 -31.20
N ASP A 676 -26.84 -9.03 -30.99
CA ASP A 676 -27.45 -10.36 -31.14
C ASP A 676 -26.88 -11.35 -30.11
N ILE A 677 -27.64 -12.42 -29.84
CA ILE A 677 -27.27 -13.48 -28.89
C ILE A 677 -27.45 -14.84 -29.57
N PHE A 678 -26.38 -15.62 -29.63
CA PHE A 678 -26.33 -16.92 -30.30
C PHE A 678 -26.22 -18.04 -29.27
N ILE A 679 -27.31 -18.79 -29.09
CA ILE A 679 -27.33 -20.02 -28.28
C ILE A 679 -26.95 -21.19 -29.19
N HIS A 680 -26.06 -22.07 -28.72
CA HIS A 680 -25.67 -23.27 -29.47
C HIS A 680 -26.90 -24.11 -29.88
N GLN A 681 -26.96 -24.60 -31.12
CA GLN A 681 -28.18 -25.21 -31.65
C GLN A 681 -28.59 -26.48 -30.88
N ASN A 682 -27.60 -27.20 -30.35
CA ASN A 682 -27.81 -28.44 -29.58
C ASN A 682 -27.90 -28.22 -28.06
N TYR A 683 -28.08 -26.98 -27.60
CA TYR A 683 -28.28 -26.72 -26.16
C TYR A 683 -29.51 -27.47 -25.64
N ARG A 684 -29.33 -28.22 -24.56
CA ARG A 684 -30.41 -28.92 -23.85
C ARG A 684 -30.43 -28.47 -22.41
N ASP A 685 -31.61 -28.15 -21.89
CA ASP A 685 -31.77 -27.70 -20.52
C ASP A 685 -32.01 -28.87 -19.55
N VAL A 686 -32.30 -28.57 -18.28
CA VAL A 686 -32.63 -29.53 -17.22
C VAL A 686 -33.65 -30.57 -17.71
N PRO A 687 -33.41 -31.88 -17.48
CA PRO A 687 -32.40 -32.46 -16.60
C PRO A 687 -31.02 -32.76 -17.25
N PHE A 688 -30.82 -32.46 -18.53
CA PHE A 688 -29.60 -32.88 -19.25
C PHE A 688 -28.47 -31.85 -19.21
N ILE A 689 -28.79 -30.55 -19.20
CA ILE A 689 -27.85 -29.41 -19.24
C ILE A 689 -26.58 -29.71 -20.07
N GLU A 690 -26.74 -29.82 -21.39
CA GLU A 690 -25.68 -30.09 -22.35
C GLU A 690 -25.48 -28.91 -23.29
N ASN A 691 -24.24 -28.73 -23.77
CA ASN A 691 -23.87 -27.66 -24.71
C ASN A 691 -24.29 -26.26 -24.22
N ASP A 692 -24.13 -26.01 -22.91
CA ASP A 692 -24.49 -24.76 -22.23
C ASP A 692 -23.51 -23.61 -22.54
N ILE A 693 -23.50 -23.22 -23.81
CA ILE A 693 -22.60 -22.20 -24.35
C ILE A 693 -23.35 -21.25 -25.28
N ALA A 694 -23.04 -19.97 -25.18
CA ALA A 694 -23.60 -18.91 -26.00
C ALA A 694 -22.58 -17.82 -26.31
N LEU A 695 -22.81 -17.10 -27.40
CA LEU A 695 -22.06 -15.91 -27.79
C LEU A 695 -22.96 -14.68 -27.80
N ILE A 696 -22.42 -13.55 -27.36
CA ILE A 696 -23.06 -12.24 -27.52
C ILE A 696 -22.23 -11.44 -28.52
N GLN A 697 -22.87 -10.99 -29.60
CA GLN A 697 -22.30 -9.97 -30.47
C GLN A 697 -22.69 -8.60 -29.92
N LEU A 698 -21.71 -7.71 -29.78
CA LEU A 698 -21.91 -6.36 -29.27
C LEU A 698 -22.27 -5.39 -30.40
N ARG A 699 -22.98 -4.31 -30.07
CA ARG A 699 -23.29 -3.25 -31.05
C ARG A 699 -22.07 -2.46 -31.49
N GLU A 700 -21.07 -2.36 -30.62
CA GLU A 700 -19.80 -1.70 -30.86
C GLU A 700 -18.68 -2.46 -30.14
N ASP A 701 -17.45 -2.29 -30.62
CA ASP A 701 -16.29 -2.92 -30.03
C ASP A 701 -15.94 -2.29 -28.67
N ILE A 702 -15.72 -3.14 -27.67
CA ILE A 702 -15.16 -2.73 -26.39
C ILE A 702 -13.69 -2.37 -26.57
N LYS A 703 -13.29 -1.19 -26.08
CA LYS A 703 -11.91 -0.70 -26.21
C LYS A 703 -11.00 -1.46 -25.26
N LEU A 704 -9.94 -2.06 -25.83
CA LEU A 704 -8.93 -2.77 -25.05
C LEU A 704 -7.99 -1.79 -24.33
N GLY A 705 -7.52 -2.18 -23.15
CA GLY A 705 -6.66 -1.37 -22.29
C GLY A 705 -6.12 -2.16 -21.10
N PRO A 706 -5.59 -1.48 -20.07
CA PRO A 706 -4.99 -2.15 -18.91
C PRO A 706 -6.00 -2.98 -18.10
N SER A 707 -7.26 -2.56 -18.05
CA SER A 707 -8.32 -3.23 -17.26
C SER A 707 -9.32 -4.01 -18.11
N VAL A 708 -9.21 -3.94 -19.45
CA VAL A 708 -10.11 -4.63 -20.37
C VAL A 708 -9.30 -5.27 -21.49
N ARG A 709 -9.30 -6.60 -21.57
CA ARG A 709 -8.52 -7.38 -22.56
C ARG A 709 -9.29 -8.63 -22.93
N THR A 710 -8.88 -9.31 -23.99
CA THR A 710 -9.48 -10.58 -24.38
C THR A 710 -8.82 -11.75 -23.67
N VAL A 711 -9.57 -12.83 -23.41
CA VAL A 711 -9.02 -14.14 -23.01
C VAL A 711 -8.67 -14.94 -24.27
N CYS A 712 -7.67 -15.82 -24.21
CA CYS A 712 -7.42 -16.71 -25.34
C CYS A 712 -8.43 -17.85 -25.40
N LEU A 713 -8.80 -18.28 -26.60
CA LEU A 713 -9.49 -19.54 -26.83
C LEU A 713 -8.49 -20.71 -26.84
N PRO A 714 -8.92 -21.92 -26.45
CA PRO A 714 -8.10 -23.12 -26.54
C PRO A 714 -7.85 -23.48 -28.02
N ARG A 715 -6.71 -24.12 -28.31
CA ARG A 715 -6.48 -24.67 -29.65
C ARG A 715 -7.33 -25.93 -29.84
N LYS A 716 -7.65 -26.24 -31.09
CA LYS A 716 -8.35 -27.48 -31.45
C LYS A 716 -7.60 -28.69 -30.88
N ASN A 717 -8.33 -29.57 -30.18
CA ASN A 717 -7.81 -30.78 -29.52
C ASN A 717 -6.74 -30.54 -28.42
N GLU A 718 -6.61 -29.32 -27.90
CA GLU A 718 -5.73 -29.04 -26.77
C GLU A 718 -6.43 -29.39 -25.45
N SER A 719 -5.93 -30.40 -24.74
CA SER A 719 -6.45 -30.71 -23.40
C SER A 719 -5.68 -29.94 -22.33
N LEU A 720 -6.32 -28.93 -21.78
CA LEU A 720 -5.87 -28.23 -20.57
C LEU A 720 -6.71 -28.66 -19.35
N LEU A 721 -7.42 -29.77 -19.39
CA LEU A 721 -8.37 -30.17 -18.35
C LEU A 721 -7.96 -31.45 -17.62
N GLU A 722 -6.66 -31.62 -17.39
CA GLU A 722 -6.09 -32.76 -16.67
C GLU A 722 -6.52 -32.77 -15.18
N PRO A 723 -7.07 -33.90 -14.67
CA PRO A 723 -7.43 -34.04 -13.26
C PRO A 723 -6.26 -33.73 -12.30
N GLY A 724 -6.57 -33.14 -11.15
CA GLY A 724 -5.59 -32.74 -10.13
C GLY A 724 -4.90 -31.40 -10.40
N HIS A 725 -5.03 -30.84 -11.60
CA HIS A 725 -4.61 -29.46 -11.87
C HIS A 725 -5.65 -28.45 -11.41
N PHE A 726 -5.23 -27.19 -11.28
CA PHE A 726 -6.11 -26.08 -10.90
C PHE A 726 -6.45 -25.21 -12.11
N GLY A 727 -7.65 -24.67 -12.11
CA GLY A 727 -7.99 -23.48 -12.90
C GLY A 727 -8.69 -22.44 -12.03
N ILE A 728 -8.96 -21.28 -12.63
CA ILE A 728 -9.48 -20.12 -11.90
C ILE A 728 -10.78 -19.65 -12.52
N VAL A 729 -11.69 -19.22 -11.66
CA VAL A 729 -12.90 -18.50 -12.04
C VAL A 729 -12.89 -17.16 -11.32
N ALA A 730 -13.31 -16.10 -12.02
CA ALA A 730 -13.53 -14.78 -11.45
C ALA A 730 -15.00 -14.36 -11.65
N GLY A 731 -15.54 -13.58 -10.72
CA GLY A 731 -16.92 -13.12 -10.79
C GLY A 731 -17.41 -12.38 -9.55
N TRP A 732 -18.69 -11.99 -9.60
CA TRP A 732 -19.40 -11.25 -8.55
C TRP A 732 -20.50 -12.09 -7.89
N GLY A 733 -20.41 -13.41 -8.02
CA GLY A 733 -21.38 -14.36 -7.49
C GLY A 733 -21.51 -14.34 -5.96
N ALA A 734 -22.37 -15.22 -5.47
CA ALA A 734 -22.65 -15.34 -4.04
C ALA A 734 -21.42 -15.77 -3.24
N THR A 735 -21.16 -15.11 -2.11
CA THR A 735 -20.06 -15.39 -1.18
C THR A 735 -20.50 -16.22 0.04
N GLN A 736 -21.74 -16.68 0.06
CA GLN A 736 -22.30 -17.52 1.12
C GLN A 736 -22.83 -18.82 0.52
N VAL A 737 -22.82 -19.89 1.32
CA VAL A 737 -23.37 -21.20 0.95
C VAL A 737 -24.86 -21.05 0.65
N LEU A 738 -25.33 -21.57 -0.48
CA LEU A 738 -26.75 -21.56 -0.87
C LEU A 738 -27.20 -22.97 -1.25
N GLU A 739 -28.40 -23.35 -0.81
CA GLU A 739 -29.04 -24.59 -1.25
C GLU A 739 -29.73 -24.42 -2.62
N LEU A 740 -30.03 -25.54 -3.30
CA LEU A 740 -30.59 -25.64 -4.67
C LEU A 740 -31.81 -24.74 -4.97
N ARG A 741 -32.55 -24.28 -3.95
CA ARG A 741 -33.77 -23.46 -4.09
C ARG A 741 -33.73 -22.09 -3.39
N GLU A 742 -32.61 -21.70 -2.78
CA GLU A 742 -32.52 -20.41 -2.09
C GLU A 742 -32.28 -19.22 -3.06
N ASN A 743 -32.91 -18.07 -2.75
CA ASN A 743 -32.74 -16.82 -3.51
C ASN A 743 -31.69 -15.91 -2.84
N PRO A 744 -30.53 -15.64 -3.46
CA PRO A 744 -29.46 -14.82 -2.88
C PRO A 744 -29.88 -13.36 -2.59
N LYS A 745 -30.94 -12.84 -3.23
CA LYS A 745 -31.45 -11.49 -2.99
C LYS A 745 -32.02 -11.31 -1.57
N LYS A 746 -32.51 -12.39 -0.92
CA LYS A 746 -33.06 -12.33 0.45
C LYS A 746 -31.99 -12.25 1.55
N LYS A 747 -30.72 -12.62 1.29
CA LYS A 747 -29.63 -12.64 2.29
C LYS A 747 -28.47 -11.65 2.02
N LYS A 748 -28.54 -10.76 1.01
CA LYS A 748 -27.41 -9.89 0.57
C LYS A 748 -26.11 -10.69 0.30
N ALA A 749 -26.24 -11.87 -0.31
CA ALA A 749 -25.13 -12.82 -0.40
C ALA A 749 -24.16 -12.58 -1.58
N SER A 750 -24.46 -11.71 -2.56
CA SER A 750 -23.59 -11.47 -3.72
C SER A 750 -22.48 -10.45 -3.44
N SER A 751 -21.28 -10.71 -3.99
CA SER A 751 -20.18 -9.76 -3.83
C SER A 751 -20.37 -8.54 -4.72
N LYS A 752 -20.25 -7.35 -4.14
CA LYS A 752 -20.20 -6.11 -4.92
C LYS A 752 -18.84 -5.86 -5.57
N VAL A 753 -17.82 -6.61 -5.15
CA VAL A 753 -16.42 -6.49 -5.54
C VAL A 753 -16.01 -7.75 -6.26
N LEU A 754 -15.28 -7.63 -7.36
CA LEU A 754 -14.83 -8.78 -8.15
C LEU A 754 -13.97 -9.71 -7.28
N ARG A 755 -14.26 -11.00 -7.33
CA ARG A 755 -13.51 -12.04 -6.61
C ARG A 755 -12.98 -13.06 -7.59
N HIS A 756 -12.04 -13.87 -7.12
CA HIS A 756 -11.55 -15.02 -7.86
C HIS A 756 -11.24 -16.18 -6.92
N SER A 757 -11.37 -17.41 -7.43
CA SER A 757 -11.02 -18.60 -6.70
C SER A 757 -10.40 -19.66 -7.61
N ALA A 758 -9.57 -20.51 -7.02
CA ALA A 758 -8.94 -21.63 -7.70
C ALA A 758 -9.70 -22.93 -7.38
N PHE A 759 -9.87 -23.77 -8.40
CA PHE A 759 -10.63 -25.01 -8.34
C PHE A 759 -9.82 -26.15 -8.95
N THR A 760 -9.74 -27.27 -8.23
CA THR A 760 -9.09 -28.49 -8.71
C THR A 760 -10.00 -29.20 -9.70
N ILE A 761 -9.49 -29.52 -10.88
CA ILE A 761 -10.18 -30.32 -11.88
C ILE A 761 -10.28 -31.77 -11.38
N GLN A 762 -11.45 -32.37 -11.51
CA GLN A 762 -11.73 -33.73 -11.06
C GLN A 762 -11.80 -34.73 -12.22
N THR A 763 -11.76 -36.02 -11.89
CA THR A 763 -11.95 -37.09 -12.88
C THR A 763 -13.40 -37.15 -13.34
N ASN A 764 -13.63 -37.56 -14.60
CA ASN A 764 -14.97 -37.71 -15.16
C ASN A 764 -15.83 -38.68 -14.34
N GLU A 765 -15.25 -39.79 -13.88
CA GLU A 765 -15.91 -40.78 -13.02
C GLU A 765 -16.41 -40.18 -11.70
N LEU A 766 -15.62 -39.30 -11.09
CA LEU A 766 -16.02 -38.62 -9.85
C LEU A 766 -17.13 -37.62 -10.13
N CYS A 767 -17.05 -36.87 -11.24
CA CYS A 767 -18.10 -35.92 -11.63
C CYS A 767 -19.43 -36.64 -11.84
N ASP A 768 -19.45 -37.72 -12.62
CA ASP A 768 -20.65 -38.50 -12.90
C ASP A 768 -21.29 -39.06 -11.61
N ASN A 769 -20.48 -39.68 -10.76
CA ASN A 769 -20.95 -40.28 -9.50
C ASN A 769 -21.46 -39.28 -8.45
N LYS A 770 -21.18 -37.97 -8.60
CA LYS A 770 -21.48 -36.96 -7.58
C LYS A 770 -22.67 -36.06 -7.92
N THR A 771 -23.24 -36.20 -9.11
CA THR A 771 -24.43 -35.46 -9.56
C THR A 771 -25.67 -36.35 -9.67
N LYS A 772 -26.86 -35.75 -9.52
CA LYS A 772 -28.14 -36.38 -9.89
C LYS A 772 -28.59 -36.06 -11.30
N PHE A 773 -27.93 -35.11 -11.97
CA PHE A 773 -28.17 -34.73 -13.35
C PHE A 773 -27.35 -35.59 -14.31
N TYR A 774 -27.83 -35.73 -15.54
CA TYR A 774 -27.07 -36.43 -16.59
C TYR A 774 -25.72 -35.76 -16.83
N PHE A 775 -24.64 -36.55 -16.85
CA PHE A 775 -23.29 -36.05 -17.08
C PHE A 775 -22.73 -36.60 -18.40
N ASN A 776 -22.46 -35.69 -19.34
CA ASN A 776 -21.77 -36.01 -20.57
C ASN A 776 -20.31 -35.54 -20.51
N SER A 777 -19.41 -36.50 -20.32
CA SER A 777 -17.97 -36.23 -20.17
C SER A 777 -17.30 -35.63 -21.41
N GLU A 778 -17.93 -35.75 -22.59
CA GLU A 778 -17.40 -35.21 -23.85
C GLU A 778 -17.47 -33.68 -23.90
N VAL A 779 -18.51 -33.09 -23.30
CA VAL A 779 -18.79 -31.64 -23.35
C VAL A 779 -18.78 -30.97 -21.98
N THR A 780 -18.73 -31.73 -20.89
CA THR A 780 -18.78 -31.24 -19.52
C THR A 780 -17.64 -31.80 -18.67
N PHE A 781 -17.15 -31.00 -17.72
CA PHE A 781 -16.26 -31.43 -16.64
C PHE A 781 -16.67 -30.78 -15.32
N CYS A 782 -16.13 -31.26 -14.19
CA CYS A 782 -16.34 -30.64 -12.89
C CYS A 782 -15.02 -30.27 -12.20
N ALA A 783 -15.10 -29.26 -11.33
CA ALA A 783 -13.97 -28.82 -10.53
C ALA A 783 -14.41 -28.38 -9.13
N GLY A 784 -13.53 -28.54 -8.16
CA GLY A 784 -13.78 -28.31 -6.73
C GLY A 784 -13.00 -29.31 -5.88
N ASP A 785 -12.88 -29.08 -4.57
CA ASP A 785 -12.18 -30.00 -3.66
C ASP A 785 -13.12 -30.86 -2.82
N GLY A 786 -14.44 -30.69 -3.00
CA GLY A 786 -15.49 -31.44 -2.30
C GLY A 786 -15.59 -31.13 -0.80
N LYS A 787 -14.79 -30.20 -0.25
CA LYS A 787 -14.77 -29.89 1.18
C LYS A 787 -15.88 -28.93 1.63
N GLY A 788 -16.60 -28.34 0.68
CA GLY A 788 -17.57 -27.27 0.92
C GLY A 788 -16.89 -25.92 1.17
N GLY A 789 -17.68 -24.84 1.08
CA GLY A 789 -17.23 -23.46 1.31
C GLY A 789 -16.54 -22.75 0.14
N ASN A 790 -15.95 -23.45 -0.83
CA ASN A 790 -15.35 -22.87 -2.04
C ASN A 790 -15.99 -23.46 -3.30
N ASP A 791 -16.86 -22.69 -3.97
CA ASP A 791 -17.65 -23.12 -5.13
C ASP A 791 -18.02 -21.92 -6.02
N THR A 792 -18.38 -22.17 -7.27
CA THR A 792 -18.93 -21.15 -8.18
C THR A 792 -20.43 -20.98 -7.94
N CYS A 793 -20.92 -19.74 -7.98
CA CYS A 793 -22.29 -19.45 -7.56
C CYS A 793 -23.13 -18.65 -8.55
N LYS A 794 -24.42 -18.49 -8.23
CA LYS A 794 -25.32 -17.57 -8.96
C LYS A 794 -24.66 -16.18 -9.06
N GLY A 795 -24.42 -15.72 -10.28
CA GLY A 795 -23.68 -14.49 -10.61
C GLY A 795 -22.26 -14.71 -11.15
N ASP A 796 -21.69 -15.90 -10.98
CA ASP A 796 -20.47 -16.37 -11.67
C ASP A 796 -20.80 -17.18 -12.93
N SER A 797 -22.03 -17.71 -13.02
CA SER A 797 -22.59 -18.41 -14.18
C SER A 797 -22.29 -17.69 -15.49
N GLY A 798 -21.80 -18.40 -16.49
CA GLY A 798 -21.36 -17.84 -17.76
C GLY A 798 -19.94 -17.26 -17.76
N GLY A 799 -19.32 -17.03 -16.59
CA GLY A 799 -17.91 -16.69 -16.48
C GLY A 799 -16.99 -17.79 -17.02
N SER A 800 -15.74 -17.45 -17.34
CA SER A 800 -14.79 -18.44 -17.85
C SER A 800 -13.96 -19.10 -16.74
N PHE A 801 -13.85 -20.41 -16.81
CA PHE A 801 -12.83 -21.18 -16.13
C PHE A 801 -11.55 -21.11 -16.97
N VAL A 802 -10.51 -20.52 -16.40
CA VAL A 802 -9.27 -20.21 -17.13
C VAL A 802 -8.07 -20.98 -16.59
N ARG A 803 -7.16 -21.34 -17.49
CA ARG A 803 -5.85 -21.92 -17.17
C ARG A 803 -4.74 -21.26 -17.98
N GLU A 804 -3.55 -21.26 -17.41
CA GLU A 804 -2.36 -20.84 -18.15
C GLU A 804 -1.89 -21.93 -19.11
N ALA A 805 -1.61 -21.53 -20.34
CA ALA A 805 -0.98 -22.36 -21.36
C ALA A 805 0.14 -21.57 -22.03
N LEU A 806 1.18 -22.28 -22.47
CA LEU A 806 2.29 -21.66 -23.18
C LEU A 806 1.86 -21.33 -24.61
N ARG A 807 2.06 -20.08 -25.03
CA ARG A 807 1.83 -19.57 -26.39
C ARG A 807 3.04 -18.76 -26.80
N ASP A 808 3.75 -19.22 -27.84
CA ASP A 808 4.87 -18.50 -28.44
C ASP A 808 5.93 -18.08 -27.41
N GLY A 809 6.25 -18.97 -26.46
CA GLY A 809 7.22 -18.74 -25.40
C GLY A 809 6.73 -17.91 -24.21
N VAL A 810 5.46 -17.48 -24.19
CA VAL A 810 4.84 -16.68 -23.12
C VAL A 810 3.61 -17.40 -22.56
N TYR A 811 3.45 -17.43 -21.23
CA TYR A 811 2.22 -17.96 -20.62
C TYR A 811 1.04 -17.03 -20.89
N ARG A 812 -0.06 -17.60 -21.36
CA ARG A 812 -1.32 -16.92 -21.62
C ARG A 812 -2.47 -17.65 -20.92
N TRP A 813 -3.43 -16.87 -20.46
CA TRP A 813 -4.69 -17.35 -19.92
C TRP A 813 -5.64 -17.77 -21.02
N VAL A 814 -6.10 -19.00 -20.95
CA VAL A 814 -6.98 -19.65 -21.91
C VAL A 814 -8.31 -19.99 -21.23
N ALA A 815 -9.43 -19.63 -21.85
CA ALA A 815 -10.78 -20.00 -21.40
C ALA A 815 -11.04 -21.47 -21.75
N THR A 816 -10.77 -22.38 -20.82
CA THR A 816 -10.94 -23.82 -21.02
C THR A 816 -12.33 -24.31 -20.65
N GLY A 817 -13.05 -23.54 -19.83
CA GLY A 817 -14.42 -23.87 -19.45
C GLY A 817 -15.33 -22.66 -19.35
N VAL A 818 -16.64 -22.87 -19.43
CA VAL A 818 -17.68 -21.89 -19.08
C VAL A 818 -18.42 -22.38 -17.85
N VAL A 819 -18.58 -21.53 -16.83
CA VAL A 819 -19.35 -21.85 -15.60
C VAL A 819 -20.80 -22.13 -15.98
N SER A 820 -21.24 -23.37 -15.80
CA SER A 820 -22.53 -23.84 -16.31
C SER A 820 -23.53 -24.06 -15.16
N TRP A 821 -23.39 -25.13 -14.37
CA TRP A 821 -24.35 -25.48 -13.32
C TRP A 821 -23.69 -26.07 -12.08
N GLY A 822 -24.48 -26.25 -11.02
CA GLY A 822 -24.06 -26.86 -9.76
C GLY A 822 -25.25 -27.26 -8.90
N GLU A 823 -25.06 -28.21 -7.99
CA GLU A 823 -26.12 -28.70 -7.09
C GLU A 823 -26.12 -27.92 -5.77
N GLY A 824 -26.35 -26.60 -5.85
CA GLY A 824 -26.15 -25.67 -4.75
C GLY A 824 -24.80 -24.96 -4.86
N CYS A 825 -24.44 -24.25 -3.79
CA CYS A 825 -23.27 -23.38 -3.73
C CYS A 825 -22.48 -23.68 -2.46
N GLY A 826 -21.27 -24.22 -2.58
CA GLY A 826 -20.37 -24.41 -1.44
C GLY A 826 -20.82 -25.52 -0.49
N LEU A 827 -21.63 -26.46 -0.96
CA LEU A 827 -22.06 -27.63 -0.19
C LEU A 827 -20.94 -28.68 -0.12
N VAL A 828 -20.85 -29.36 1.01
CA VAL A 828 -19.89 -30.46 1.20
C VAL A 828 -20.22 -31.60 0.23
N GLY A 829 -19.20 -32.13 -0.45
CA GLY A 829 -19.34 -33.23 -1.40
C GLY A 829 -19.92 -32.85 -2.76
N LYS A 830 -20.13 -31.56 -3.05
CA LYS A 830 -20.60 -31.03 -4.34
C LYS A 830 -19.49 -30.29 -5.08
N TYR A 831 -19.67 -30.18 -6.40
CA TYR A 831 -18.71 -29.62 -7.35
C TYR A 831 -19.42 -28.67 -8.32
N GLY A 832 -18.69 -27.69 -8.84
CA GLY A 832 -19.14 -26.87 -9.96
C GLY A 832 -18.92 -27.61 -11.28
N TYR A 833 -19.87 -27.47 -12.21
CA TYR A 833 -19.82 -28.08 -13.54
C TYR A 833 -19.65 -27.01 -14.62
N TYR A 834 -18.84 -27.36 -15.62
CA TYR A 834 -18.35 -26.43 -16.61
C TYR A 834 -18.44 -27.05 -18.00
N THR A 835 -18.84 -26.25 -18.99
CA THR A 835 -18.83 -26.64 -20.41
C THR A 835 -17.41 -26.55 -20.96
N ARG A 836 -16.94 -27.61 -21.63
CA ARG A 836 -15.61 -27.73 -22.27
C ARG A 836 -15.50 -26.84 -23.50
N VAL A 837 -14.78 -25.73 -23.42
CA VAL A 837 -14.70 -24.76 -24.53
C VAL A 837 -13.99 -25.33 -25.76
N GLU A 838 -13.02 -26.23 -25.57
CA GLU A 838 -12.25 -26.84 -26.65
C GLU A 838 -13.12 -27.62 -27.64
N ARG A 839 -14.30 -28.07 -27.23
CA ARG A 839 -15.26 -28.78 -28.09
C ARG A 839 -16.08 -27.85 -28.99
N PHE A 840 -16.13 -26.56 -28.66
CA PHE A 840 -16.97 -25.58 -29.35
C PHE A 840 -16.18 -24.53 -30.13
N VAL A 841 -14.85 -24.63 -30.21
CA VAL A 841 -14.01 -23.67 -30.94
C VAL A 841 -14.46 -23.51 -32.39
N ASP A 842 -14.72 -24.62 -33.09
CA ASP A 842 -15.22 -24.59 -34.48
C ASP A 842 -16.57 -23.85 -34.59
N TRP A 843 -17.49 -24.07 -33.64
CA TRP A 843 -18.77 -23.38 -33.59
C TRP A 843 -18.61 -21.88 -33.27
N ILE A 844 -17.71 -21.54 -32.34
CA ILE A 844 -17.42 -20.16 -31.96
C ILE A 844 -16.86 -19.40 -33.17
N GLU A 845 -15.81 -19.92 -33.79
CA GLU A 845 -15.14 -19.28 -34.92
C GLU A 845 -16.08 -19.14 -36.13
N LYS A 846 -16.87 -20.18 -36.43
CA LYS A 846 -17.88 -20.13 -37.48
C LYS A 846 -18.93 -19.07 -37.20
N THR A 847 -19.51 -19.05 -36.00
CA THR A 847 -20.54 -18.07 -35.62
C THR A 847 -20.02 -16.65 -35.73
N ILE A 848 -18.79 -16.41 -35.28
CA ILE A 848 -18.14 -15.11 -35.40
C ILE A 848 -17.96 -14.72 -36.87
N LYS A 849 -17.40 -15.63 -37.69
CA LYS A 849 -17.14 -15.38 -39.12
C LYS A 849 -18.42 -15.12 -39.91
N ASP A 850 -19.52 -15.82 -39.60
CA ASP A 850 -20.78 -15.68 -40.32
C ASP A 850 -21.53 -14.37 -39.98
N ASN A 851 -21.07 -13.61 -38.97
CA ASN A 851 -21.77 -12.43 -38.44
C ASN A 851 -20.87 -11.19 -38.21
N GLU A 852 -19.57 -11.29 -38.49
CA GLU A 852 -18.64 -10.16 -38.68
C GLU A 852 -18.75 -9.63 -40.11
#